data_AF-A0ABD0JGT1-F1
#
_entry.id   AF-A0ABD0JGT1-F1
#
_cell.length_a   1.000
_cell.length_b   1.000
_cell.length_c   1.000
_cell.angle_alpha   90.00
_cell.angle_beta   90.00
_cell.angle_gamma   90.00
#
_symmetry.space_group_name_H-M   'P 1'
#
loop_
_entity.id
_entity.type
_entity.pdbx_description
1 polymer ?
#
loop_
_entity_poly.entity_id
_entity_poly.type
_entity_poly.pdbx_seq_one_letter_code
_entity_poly.pdbx_strand_id
1 'polypeptide(L)'
;MKFPPEDPDALTMAEIQNCILHNDDTRNYPPAAPPVGKKSDVFDQAKFEAVDKRAQQAPEKLLLSFDQLLGYLLEGLTSDVQKVRALYVWLGSQELYQDIYTRTDAANYTPYMFLKQFGLKGGHNVIFIHLCRLAGLPCVCVRGINKNVWSYRPGDFELNQAWSAVHVDGFWRLMIPDFTGVTVKAPPGTVIIEDSGQALRDRVEGKLEGTTFREEYFLPDPDVLIYQALPEESKWQLLEQPWTEDKFISTPNFSRYYLRSPWHLSDKLKAVTPAPEGRACILFDKLPEGDVTINYTLFYDENKSKRKFPDDKQVEEYVVKMKSPDTRFLLLRLPLNGIYYLKLKDVKNTKLCELRIDVTGVGKTQKRFPAVPELGYGFSQEAVQAGLLDPSRDEGVLVAREGEKVRFRFRTRKPLDVRARLVHSILPSQELENRLTQEEEEDTITIHVKVPYEANNPEFALQIDAKERDGDGDFLRDELEKAIADDHPDRLEIAIRVFRNEHVTDDKQQLNQAYQRLVDLYPISDAIEKRDHVALHDIISKADLSQVAYLLHRTEWFPEAKVTLRRLRRLARVSHDVVELKPSLISEVHSYNKPPPAVKTTVMATFLLLGENKKTVQKWKRLQSLLRATGQKSVLRRIQNQNVADISMQHVTQARELLSTCNAEEIRTISVCAVAFYDWTSDGSQVRKETMRNRTALRVKNARSVEAPHKAPRKEVPAADRRLSAAGTIKQTA
;
A
#
# COMPACT_ATOMS: atom_id res chain seq x y z
N MET A 1 28.82 22.86 -33.92
CA MET A 1 29.72 21.72 -34.16
C MET A 1 28.95 20.69 -34.98
N LYS A 2 29.54 19.99 -35.96
CA LYS A 2 28.86 18.83 -36.56
C LYS A 2 28.88 17.67 -35.55
N PHE A 3 27.79 16.92 -35.40
CA PHE A 3 27.78 15.67 -34.64
C PHE A 3 27.59 14.49 -35.60
N PRO A 4 28.29 13.36 -35.40
CA PRO A 4 29.36 13.17 -34.42
C PRO A 4 30.60 14.05 -34.73
N PRO A 5 31.39 14.44 -33.71
CA PRO A 5 32.68 15.15 -33.90
C PRO A 5 33.67 14.26 -34.67
N GLU A 6 34.64 14.88 -35.35
CA GLU A 6 35.65 14.16 -36.16
C GLU A 6 36.52 13.20 -35.31
N ASP A 7 36.72 13.52 -34.03
CA ASP A 7 37.32 12.62 -33.02
C ASP A 7 36.49 12.67 -31.72
N PRO A 8 35.51 11.77 -31.53
CA PRO A 8 34.68 11.71 -30.34
C PRO A 8 35.42 11.28 -29.07
N ASP A 9 36.50 10.52 -29.21
CA ASP A 9 37.24 9.97 -28.06
C ASP A 9 38.19 11.01 -27.44
N ALA A 10 38.49 12.09 -28.16
CA ALA A 10 39.16 13.28 -27.63
C ALA A 10 38.27 14.14 -26.72
N LEU A 11 36.96 13.89 -26.67
CA LEU A 11 36.01 14.64 -25.84
C LEU A 11 35.66 13.90 -24.54
N THR A 12 35.41 14.67 -23.49
CA THR A 12 34.82 14.17 -22.25
C THR A 12 33.34 13.83 -22.45
N MET A 13 32.80 12.94 -21.61
CA MET A 13 31.37 12.61 -21.63
C MET A 13 30.45 13.82 -21.43
N ALA A 14 30.89 14.83 -20.66
CA ALA A 14 30.15 16.07 -20.47
C ALA A 14 30.09 16.91 -21.75
N GLU A 15 31.20 16.98 -22.49
CA GLU A 15 31.26 17.68 -23.78
C GLU A 15 30.40 16.95 -24.83
N ILE A 16 30.47 15.62 -24.89
CA ILE A 16 29.63 14.78 -25.75
C ILE A 16 28.15 15.02 -25.46
N GLN A 17 27.76 15.03 -24.18
CA GLN A 17 26.38 15.32 -23.76
C GLN A 17 25.96 16.73 -24.15
N ASN A 18 26.80 17.73 -23.89
CA ASN A 18 26.52 19.11 -24.26
C ASN A 18 26.36 19.27 -25.76
N CYS A 19 27.20 18.60 -26.55
CA CYS A 19 27.02 18.52 -27.99
C CYS A 19 25.65 17.92 -28.31
N ILE A 20 25.28 16.74 -27.83
CA ILE A 20 23.97 16.13 -28.17
C ILE A 20 22.80 17.07 -27.80
N LEU A 21 22.85 17.71 -26.64
CA LEU A 21 21.78 18.57 -26.13
C LEU A 21 21.68 19.95 -26.79
N HIS A 22 22.74 20.44 -27.43
CA HIS A 22 22.82 21.77 -28.04
C HIS A 22 23.21 21.74 -29.53
N ASN A 23 23.41 20.55 -30.10
CA ASN A 23 23.68 20.38 -31.52
C ASN A 23 22.37 20.44 -32.27
N ASP A 24 22.00 21.66 -32.60
CA ASP A 24 20.83 21.98 -33.39
C ASP A 24 21.23 22.34 -34.82
N ASP A 25 21.82 21.40 -35.56
CA ASP A 25 21.67 21.42 -37.03
C ASP A 25 20.25 20.97 -37.42
N THR A 26 19.24 21.51 -36.71
CA THR A 26 17.81 21.32 -36.90
C THR A 26 17.26 22.20 -38.02
N ARG A 27 18.14 22.94 -38.73
CA ARG A 27 17.76 23.85 -39.83
C ARG A 27 16.98 23.16 -40.95
N ASN A 28 17.16 21.86 -41.10
CA ASN A 28 16.47 21.03 -42.10
C ASN A 28 15.34 20.17 -41.49
N TYR A 29 15.04 20.32 -40.20
CA TYR A 29 13.97 19.57 -39.56
C TYR A 29 12.60 20.18 -39.90
N PRO A 30 11.56 19.35 -40.01
CA PRO A 30 10.19 19.84 -40.16
C PRO A 30 9.81 20.79 -39.02
N PRO A 31 9.02 21.85 -39.27
CA PRO A 31 8.57 22.76 -38.23
C PRO A 31 7.73 22.02 -37.17
N ALA A 32 7.78 22.48 -35.92
CA ALA A 32 6.94 21.94 -34.86
C ALA A 32 5.47 22.21 -35.16
N ALA A 33 4.66 21.16 -35.18
CA ALA A 33 3.21 21.22 -35.42
C ALA A 33 2.51 20.09 -34.66
N PRO A 34 1.25 20.29 -34.22
CA PRO A 34 0.45 19.21 -33.64
C PRO A 34 0.42 17.96 -34.54
N PRO A 35 0.56 16.75 -33.99
CA PRO A 35 0.47 15.54 -34.78
C PRO A 35 -0.94 15.31 -35.30
N VAL A 36 -1.05 14.76 -36.51
CA VAL A 36 -2.33 14.27 -37.03
C VAL A 36 -2.59 12.88 -36.45
N GLY A 37 -3.66 12.75 -35.66
CA GLY A 37 -4.07 11.49 -35.03
C GLY A 37 -3.35 11.16 -33.72
N LYS A 38 -3.83 10.11 -33.04
CA LYS A 38 -3.38 9.67 -31.72
C LYS A 38 -2.27 8.61 -31.80
N LYS A 39 -1.63 8.32 -30.67
CA LYS A 39 -0.69 7.20 -30.51
C LYS A 39 -1.28 5.89 -31.06
N SER A 40 -2.55 5.63 -30.80
CA SER A 40 -3.25 4.42 -31.23
C SER A 40 -3.32 4.24 -32.75
N ASP A 41 -3.19 5.33 -33.51
CA ASP A 41 -3.32 5.30 -34.97
C ASP A 41 -2.00 4.85 -35.62
N VAL A 42 -0.87 5.11 -34.95
CA VAL A 42 0.49 4.81 -35.45
C VAL A 42 1.16 3.65 -34.71
N PHE A 43 0.66 3.27 -33.53
CA PHE A 43 1.24 2.23 -32.70
C PHE A 43 0.19 1.29 -32.11
N ASP A 44 0.38 0.00 -32.39
CA ASP A 44 -0.38 -1.11 -31.83
C ASP A 44 0.60 -2.16 -31.31
N GLN A 45 0.66 -2.33 -29.99
CA GLN A 45 1.63 -3.17 -29.29
C GLN A 45 1.76 -4.59 -29.89
N ALA A 46 0.65 -5.20 -30.31
CA ALA A 46 0.66 -6.56 -30.86
C ALA A 46 1.45 -6.65 -32.17
N LYS A 47 1.51 -5.58 -32.97
CA LYS A 47 2.23 -5.54 -34.24
C LYS A 47 3.74 -5.35 -34.07
N PHE A 48 4.20 -5.00 -32.87
CA PHE A 48 5.61 -4.69 -32.60
C PHE A 48 6.31 -5.74 -31.72
N GLU A 49 5.65 -6.86 -31.38
CA GLU A 49 6.25 -7.92 -30.54
C GLU A 49 7.59 -8.45 -31.07
N ALA A 50 7.72 -8.60 -32.40
CA ALA A 50 8.97 -9.03 -33.02
C ALA A 50 10.09 -7.99 -32.87
N VAL A 51 9.75 -6.70 -32.98
CA VAL A 51 10.67 -5.58 -32.77
C VAL A 51 11.12 -5.54 -31.32
N ASP A 52 10.17 -5.63 -30.39
CA ASP A 52 10.43 -5.62 -28.95
C ASP A 52 11.34 -6.77 -28.54
N LYS A 53 11.02 -7.99 -28.99
CA LYS A 53 11.81 -9.19 -28.70
C LYS A 53 13.24 -9.06 -29.23
N ARG A 54 13.41 -8.55 -30.46
CA ARG A 54 14.74 -8.34 -31.03
C ARG A 54 15.53 -7.32 -30.22
N ALA A 55 14.92 -6.19 -29.87
CA ALA A 55 15.56 -5.15 -29.07
C ALA A 55 16.01 -5.66 -27.69
N GLN A 56 15.17 -6.45 -27.02
CA GLN A 56 15.48 -7.09 -25.73
C GLN A 56 16.59 -8.16 -25.82
N GLN A 57 16.77 -8.77 -26.99
CA GLN A 57 17.76 -9.83 -27.23
C GLN A 57 19.10 -9.30 -27.75
N ALA A 58 19.28 -7.98 -27.84
CA ALA A 58 20.52 -7.36 -28.30
C ALA A 58 21.73 -7.83 -27.45
N PRO A 59 22.74 -8.48 -28.08
CA PRO A 59 23.91 -8.97 -27.35
C PRO A 59 24.71 -7.84 -26.70
N GLU A 60 25.21 -8.07 -25.48
CA GLU A 60 26.00 -7.09 -24.70
C GLU A 60 27.26 -6.60 -25.44
N LYS A 61 27.87 -7.43 -26.29
CA LYS A 61 29.03 -7.03 -27.11
C LYS A 61 28.74 -5.84 -28.03
N LEU A 62 27.48 -5.58 -28.37
CA LEU A 62 27.08 -4.44 -29.20
C LEU A 62 27.15 -3.11 -28.44
N LEU A 63 27.26 -3.12 -27.11
CA LEU A 63 27.41 -1.91 -26.31
C LEU A 63 28.70 -1.14 -26.59
N LEU A 64 29.65 -1.74 -27.31
CA LEU A 64 30.95 -1.15 -27.62
C LEU A 64 30.94 -0.33 -28.93
N SER A 65 29.84 -0.32 -29.69
CA SER A 65 29.74 0.43 -30.94
C SER A 65 28.30 0.80 -31.26
N PHE A 66 28.04 2.10 -31.43
CA PHE A 66 26.73 2.57 -31.88
C PHE A 66 26.34 1.98 -33.24
N ASP A 67 27.28 1.90 -34.19
CA ASP A 67 27.00 1.36 -35.53
C ASP A 67 26.60 -0.12 -35.49
N GLN A 68 27.31 -0.93 -34.72
CA GLN A 68 26.97 -2.35 -34.58
C GLN A 68 25.63 -2.55 -33.87
N LEU A 69 25.37 -1.75 -32.84
CA LEU A 69 24.10 -1.76 -32.13
C LEU A 69 22.95 -1.38 -33.06
N LEU A 70 23.06 -0.27 -33.78
CA LEU A 70 22.02 0.20 -34.70
C LEU A 70 21.84 -0.77 -35.87
N GLY A 71 22.92 -1.31 -36.44
CA GLY A 71 22.84 -2.33 -37.47
C GLY A 71 22.05 -3.56 -37.01
N TYR A 72 22.21 -3.97 -35.75
CA TYR A 72 21.40 -5.04 -35.18
C TYR A 72 19.95 -4.60 -34.92
N LEU A 73 19.71 -3.46 -34.26
CA LEU A 73 18.37 -3.05 -33.85
C LEU A 73 17.47 -2.71 -35.04
N LEU A 74 18.04 -2.15 -36.12
CA LEU A 74 17.28 -1.61 -37.26
C LEU A 74 17.17 -2.60 -38.43
N GLU A 75 17.77 -3.79 -38.33
CA GLU A 75 17.74 -4.80 -39.39
C GLU A 75 16.30 -5.16 -39.79
N GLY A 76 15.97 -4.96 -41.07
CA GLY A 76 14.66 -5.29 -41.63
C GLY A 76 13.52 -4.36 -41.21
N LEU A 77 13.78 -3.28 -40.47
CA LEU A 77 12.76 -2.30 -40.08
C LEU A 77 12.54 -1.29 -41.22
N THR A 78 11.29 -1.14 -41.66
CA THR A 78 10.94 -0.32 -42.82
C THR A 78 10.27 0.99 -42.45
N SER A 79 9.66 1.08 -41.27
CA SER A 79 8.98 2.30 -40.80
C SER A 79 9.74 3.00 -39.67
N ASP A 80 9.63 4.32 -39.61
CA ASP A 80 10.28 5.12 -38.57
C ASP A 80 9.73 4.80 -37.17
N VAL A 81 8.44 4.45 -37.06
CA VAL A 81 7.84 4.02 -35.79
C VAL A 81 8.47 2.71 -35.28
N GLN A 82 8.77 1.75 -36.17
CA GLN A 82 9.49 0.52 -35.80
C GLN A 82 10.90 0.83 -35.29
N LYS A 83 11.62 1.72 -35.97
CA LYS A 83 12.96 2.14 -35.53
C LYS A 83 12.90 2.78 -34.14
N VAL A 84 12.02 3.76 -33.93
CA VAL A 84 11.86 4.42 -32.62
C VAL A 84 11.45 3.42 -31.53
N ARG A 85 10.57 2.46 -31.85
CA ARG A 85 10.19 1.39 -30.91
C ARG A 85 11.38 0.53 -30.52
N ALA A 86 12.18 0.08 -31.49
CA ALA A 86 13.37 -0.73 -31.25
C ALA A 86 14.36 -0.02 -30.31
N LEU A 87 14.63 1.26 -30.57
CA LEU A 87 15.53 2.07 -29.74
C LEU A 87 15.00 2.26 -28.32
N TYR A 88 13.71 2.58 -28.18
CA TYR A 88 13.06 2.79 -26.89
C TYR A 88 13.04 1.51 -26.03
N VAL A 89 12.66 0.38 -26.63
CA VAL A 89 12.61 -0.92 -25.94
C VAL A 89 14.01 -1.39 -25.55
N TRP A 90 14.98 -1.25 -26.46
CA TRP A 90 16.37 -1.59 -26.16
C TRP A 90 16.88 -0.79 -24.96
N LEU A 91 16.67 0.53 -24.96
CA LEU A 91 17.14 1.37 -23.86
C LEU A 91 16.43 1.02 -22.55
N GLY A 92 15.12 0.77 -22.61
CA GLY A 92 14.31 0.37 -21.46
C GLY A 92 14.59 -1.04 -20.94
N SER A 93 15.28 -1.90 -21.71
CA SER A 93 15.70 -3.24 -21.28
C SER A 93 17.10 -3.27 -20.66
N GLN A 94 17.82 -2.15 -20.63
CA GLN A 94 19.16 -2.10 -20.04
C GLN A 94 19.11 -2.07 -18.51
N GLU A 95 20.16 -2.60 -17.88
CA GLU A 95 20.34 -2.49 -16.44
C GLU A 95 20.99 -1.14 -16.10
N LEU A 96 20.20 -0.17 -15.64
CA LEU A 96 20.67 1.21 -15.45
C LEU A 96 21.42 1.41 -14.12
N TYR A 97 22.17 0.44 -13.63
CA TYR A 97 23.01 0.59 -12.44
C TYR A 97 24.42 0.99 -12.86
N GLN A 98 25.02 2.00 -12.24
CA GLN A 98 26.37 2.44 -12.67
C GLN A 98 27.43 1.37 -12.37
N ASP A 99 27.30 0.71 -11.21
CA ASP A 99 28.33 -0.18 -10.67
C ASP A 99 28.50 -1.51 -11.44
N ILE A 100 27.54 -1.89 -12.28
CA ILE A 100 27.67 -3.09 -13.13
C ILE A 100 28.53 -2.83 -14.37
N TYR A 101 28.69 -1.56 -14.78
CA TYR A 101 29.49 -1.17 -15.92
C TYR A 101 30.96 -0.94 -15.51
N THR A 102 31.67 -2.04 -15.22
CA THR A 102 33.03 -2.01 -14.63
C THR A 102 34.20 -1.86 -15.61
N ARG A 103 34.00 -2.07 -16.92
CA ARG A 103 35.05 -1.89 -17.94
C ARG A 103 35.71 -0.52 -17.87
N THR A 104 37.03 -0.53 -17.99
CA THR A 104 37.91 0.65 -18.01
C THR A 104 38.54 0.89 -19.37
N ASP A 105 38.40 -0.06 -20.30
CA ASP A 105 38.96 -0.05 -21.66
C ASP A 105 37.95 0.39 -22.73
N ALA A 106 36.73 0.75 -22.33
CA ALA A 106 35.71 1.23 -23.27
C ALA A 106 36.03 2.66 -23.72
N ALA A 107 35.97 2.88 -25.04
CA ALA A 107 36.04 4.22 -25.64
C ALA A 107 34.91 5.12 -25.10
N ASN A 108 35.18 6.42 -24.99
CA ASN A 108 34.25 7.39 -24.41
C ASN A 108 32.95 7.45 -25.20
N TYR A 109 33.02 7.29 -26.52
CA TYR A 109 31.86 7.37 -27.41
C TYR A 109 31.24 6.00 -27.72
N THR A 110 30.62 5.38 -26.72
CA THR A 110 29.95 4.06 -26.86
C THR A 110 28.64 3.99 -26.09
N PRO A 111 27.65 3.16 -26.51
CA PRO A 111 26.44 2.91 -25.71
C PRO A 111 26.77 2.53 -24.25
N TYR A 112 27.81 1.71 -24.06
CA TYR A 112 28.34 1.30 -22.77
C TYR A 112 28.67 2.50 -21.87
N MET A 113 29.44 3.47 -22.37
CA MET A 113 29.87 4.62 -21.57
C MET A 113 28.70 5.56 -21.22
N PHE A 114 27.72 5.69 -22.11
CA PHE A 114 26.49 6.42 -21.79
C PHE A 114 25.72 5.73 -20.66
N LEU A 115 25.52 4.41 -20.73
CA LEU A 115 24.82 3.65 -19.69
C LEU A 115 25.57 3.70 -18.34
N LYS A 116 26.90 3.59 -18.36
CA LYS A 116 27.78 3.73 -17.18
C LYS A 116 27.66 5.11 -16.53
N GLN A 117 27.70 6.18 -17.33
CA GLN A 117 27.69 7.56 -16.86
C GLN A 117 26.33 7.94 -16.27
N PHE A 118 25.23 7.53 -16.91
CA PHE A 118 23.88 7.92 -16.54
C PHE A 118 23.31 7.02 -15.46
N GLY A 119 23.24 5.71 -15.68
CA GLY A 119 22.60 4.77 -14.75
C GLY A 119 21.35 5.32 -14.06
N LEU A 120 21.21 5.14 -12.75
CA LEU A 120 20.06 5.64 -11.99
C LEU A 120 20.08 7.16 -11.77
N LYS A 121 21.15 7.86 -12.13
CA LYS A 121 21.28 9.33 -11.97
C LYS A 121 20.50 10.10 -13.05
N GLY A 122 19.92 9.43 -14.03
CA GLY A 122 19.18 10.05 -15.13
C GLY A 122 20.07 10.36 -16.34
N GLY A 123 19.50 10.95 -17.41
CA GLY A 123 20.21 11.25 -18.66
C GLY A 123 19.97 10.27 -19.81
N HIS A 124 19.09 9.29 -19.62
CA HIS A 124 18.57 8.38 -20.66
C HIS A 124 18.00 9.10 -21.89
N ASN A 125 17.48 10.32 -21.70
CA ASN A 125 17.06 11.19 -22.80
C ASN A 125 18.20 11.53 -23.77
N VAL A 126 19.41 11.72 -23.27
CA VAL A 126 20.58 12.07 -24.09
C VAL A 126 20.95 10.92 -25.03
N ILE A 127 21.06 9.70 -24.50
CA ILE A 127 21.37 8.52 -25.33
C ILE A 127 20.25 8.24 -26.33
N PHE A 128 18.98 8.41 -25.93
CA PHE A 128 17.84 8.20 -26.82
C PHE A 128 17.84 9.17 -28.01
N ILE A 129 17.97 10.48 -27.77
CA ILE A 129 18.08 11.51 -28.83
C ILE A 129 19.22 11.14 -29.77
N HIS A 130 20.34 10.72 -29.20
CA HIS A 130 21.52 10.41 -29.98
C HIS A 130 21.29 9.20 -30.90
N LEU A 131 20.71 8.12 -30.38
CA LEU A 131 20.36 6.94 -31.16
C LEU A 131 19.36 7.26 -32.28
N CYS A 132 18.35 8.10 -32.01
CA CYS A 132 17.41 8.53 -33.04
C CYS A 132 18.13 9.26 -34.18
N ARG A 133 19.01 10.21 -33.86
CA ARG A 133 19.76 10.97 -34.87
C ARG A 133 20.68 10.08 -35.71
N LEU A 134 21.39 9.13 -35.08
CA LEU A 134 22.21 8.16 -35.80
C LEU A 134 21.38 7.21 -36.67
N ALA A 135 20.14 6.90 -36.27
CA ALA A 135 19.18 6.14 -37.07
C ALA A 135 18.54 6.96 -38.22
N GLY A 136 18.96 8.22 -38.43
CA GLY A 136 18.43 9.12 -39.45
C GLY A 136 17.07 9.73 -39.11
N LEU A 137 16.65 9.68 -37.84
CA LEU A 137 15.37 10.21 -37.37
C LEU A 137 15.55 11.62 -36.80
N PRO A 138 14.81 12.64 -37.28
CA PRO A 138 14.83 13.96 -36.67
C PRO A 138 14.38 13.88 -35.20
N CYS A 139 15.25 14.29 -34.28
CA CYS A 139 14.96 14.25 -32.86
C CYS A 139 15.57 15.45 -32.13
N VAL A 140 14.78 16.07 -31.25
CA VAL A 140 15.15 17.28 -30.51
C VAL A 140 15.00 17.07 -29.00
N CYS A 141 15.84 17.76 -28.25
CA CYS A 141 15.71 17.87 -26.81
C CYS A 141 14.65 18.94 -26.48
N VAL A 142 13.62 18.56 -25.73
CA VAL A 142 12.60 19.48 -25.22
C VAL A 142 12.87 19.72 -23.74
N ARG A 143 13.19 20.96 -23.37
CA ARG A 143 13.38 21.40 -21.98
C ARG A 143 12.07 21.94 -21.42
N GLY A 144 11.89 21.80 -20.10
CA GLY A 144 10.71 22.34 -19.43
C GLY A 144 10.52 21.84 -18.00
N ILE A 145 9.29 21.95 -17.51
CA ILE A 145 8.88 21.52 -16.17
C ILE A 145 8.21 20.15 -16.28
N ASN A 146 8.60 19.19 -15.43
CA ASN A 146 8.00 17.87 -15.38
C ASN A 146 7.51 17.54 -13.96
N LYS A 147 6.22 17.26 -13.79
CA LYS A 147 5.57 16.93 -12.51
C LYS A 147 5.78 15.50 -12.04
N ASN A 148 6.32 14.63 -12.90
CA ASN A 148 6.52 13.21 -12.62
C ASN A 148 7.94 12.88 -12.16
N VAL A 149 8.76 13.90 -11.88
CA VAL A 149 10.04 13.68 -11.20
C VAL A 149 9.84 13.54 -9.70
N TRP A 150 10.69 12.75 -9.07
CA TRP A 150 10.54 12.37 -7.66
C TRP A 150 10.53 13.58 -6.70
N SER A 151 11.25 14.65 -7.05
CA SER A 151 11.36 15.89 -6.26
C SER A 151 10.13 16.79 -6.37
N TYR A 152 9.37 16.74 -7.47
CA TYR A 152 8.29 17.70 -7.75
C TYR A 152 7.14 17.57 -6.75
N ARG A 153 6.63 18.69 -6.22
CA ARG A 153 5.35 18.72 -5.50
C ARG A 153 4.37 19.72 -6.11
N PRO A 154 3.04 19.50 -5.93
CA PRO A 154 2.04 20.43 -6.45
C PRO A 154 2.32 21.87 -5.98
N GLY A 155 2.38 22.79 -6.95
CA GLY A 155 2.71 24.20 -6.72
C GLY A 155 4.21 24.54 -6.69
N ASP A 156 5.10 23.56 -6.80
CA ASP A 156 6.54 23.82 -6.98
C ASP A 156 6.85 24.25 -8.42
N PHE A 157 7.97 24.96 -8.57
CA PHE A 157 8.54 25.37 -9.84
C PHE A 157 10.01 24.96 -9.91
N GLU A 158 10.38 24.14 -10.89
CA GLU A 158 11.77 23.75 -11.13
C GLU A 158 12.02 23.51 -12.63
N LEU A 159 12.83 24.39 -13.25
CA LEU A 159 13.16 24.39 -14.68
C LEU A 159 14.40 23.54 -15.02
N ASN A 160 14.45 22.28 -14.58
CA ASN A 160 15.64 21.44 -14.76
C ASN A 160 15.36 20.09 -15.45
N GLN A 161 14.25 19.96 -16.18
CA GLN A 161 13.85 18.68 -16.78
C GLN A 161 13.89 18.74 -18.30
N ALA A 162 14.14 17.58 -18.93
CA ALA A 162 14.21 17.45 -20.37
C ALA A 162 13.69 16.10 -20.85
N TRP A 163 13.02 16.10 -22.00
CA TRP A 163 12.55 14.92 -22.71
C TRP A 163 12.79 15.10 -24.22
N SER A 164 12.19 14.24 -25.04
CA SER A 164 12.44 14.19 -26.49
C SER A 164 11.18 14.53 -27.29
N ALA A 165 11.37 15.15 -28.45
CA ALA A 165 10.41 15.06 -29.55
C ALA A 165 11.09 14.40 -30.75
N VAL A 166 10.43 13.45 -31.39
CA VAL A 166 10.92 12.71 -32.55
C VAL A 166 9.93 12.82 -33.69
N HIS A 167 10.43 13.03 -34.90
CA HIS A 167 9.59 13.10 -36.10
C HIS A 167 9.43 11.71 -36.69
N VAL A 168 8.22 11.16 -36.64
CA VAL A 168 7.87 9.83 -37.15
C VAL A 168 6.57 9.88 -37.93
N ASP A 169 6.52 9.14 -39.04
CA ASP A 169 5.31 9.03 -39.88
C ASP A 169 4.74 10.39 -40.31
N GLY A 170 5.63 11.36 -40.60
CA GLY A 170 5.24 12.70 -41.05
C GLY A 170 4.91 13.71 -39.94
N PHE A 171 4.96 13.32 -38.66
CA PHE A 171 4.58 14.19 -37.55
C PHE A 171 5.55 14.15 -36.37
N TRP A 172 5.60 15.26 -35.61
CA TRP A 172 6.31 15.30 -34.34
C TRP A 172 5.54 14.55 -33.25
N ARG A 173 6.23 13.70 -32.50
CA ARG A 173 5.70 12.98 -31.34
C ARG A 173 6.60 13.18 -30.13
N LEU A 174 5.99 13.39 -28.97
CA LEU A 174 6.71 13.54 -27.70
C LEU A 174 7.10 12.17 -27.15
N MET A 175 8.19 12.11 -26.39
CA MET A 175 8.74 10.88 -25.81
C MET A 175 9.41 11.22 -24.48
N ILE A 176 9.15 10.45 -23.42
CA ILE A 176 9.91 10.55 -22.15
C ILE A 176 10.68 9.23 -21.94
N PRO A 177 11.93 9.14 -22.42
CA PRO A 177 12.78 7.97 -22.18
C PRO A 177 13.37 8.01 -20.75
N ASP A 178 12.53 8.07 -19.73
CA ASP A 178 12.93 7.93 -18.32
C ASP A 178 12.42 6.61 -17.76
N PHE A 179 13.36 5.70 -17.51
CA PHE A 179 13.11 4.34 -17.04
C PHE A 179 13.48 4.16 -15.56
N THR A 180 13.71 5.25 -14.83
CA THR A 180 14.01 5.15 -13.40
C THR A 180 12.78 4.65 -12.63
N GLY A 181 12.97 3.54 -11.90
CA GLY A 181 11.99 2.93 -11.02
C GLY A 181 11.96 3.66 -9.69
N VAL A 182 11.43 4.89 -9.69
CA VAL A 182 11.26 5.60 -8.42
C VAL A 182 10.06 5.00 -7.68
N THR A 183 10.33 4.13 -6.70
CA THR A 183 9.32 3.66 -5.73
C THR A 183 9.35 4.55 -4.49
N VAL A 184 8.94 5.81 -4.63
CA VAL A 184 8.92 6.75 -3.49
C VAL A 184 7.48 7.14 -3.19
N LYS A 185 6.97 6.71 -2.03
CA LYS A 185 5.61 7.06 -1.57
C LYS A 185 5.46 8.58 -1.38
N ALA A 186 6.51 9.27 -0.91
CA ALA A 186 6.64 10.73 -0.75
C ALA A 186 8.14 11.10 -0.43
N PRO A 187 8.58 12.36 -0.50
CA PRO A 187 9.99 12.74 -0.31
C PRO A 187 10.51 12.38 1.08
N PRO A 188 11.84 12.23 1.21
CA PRO A 188 12.49 12.27 2.52
C PRO A 188 12.04 13.49 3.34
N GLY A 189 11.72 13.27 4.62
CA GLY A 189 11.21 14.31 5.52
C GLY A 189 9.70 14.55 5.42
N THR A 190 8.97 13.67 4.74
CA THR A 190 7.51 13.61 4.84
C THR A 190 7.05 12.46 5.73
N VAL A 191 5.92 12.67 6.39
CA VAL A 191 5.28 11.68 7.26
C VAL A 191 3.90 11.39 6.70
N ILE A 192 3.59 10.11 6.51
CA ILE A 192 2.21 9.67 6.29
C ILE A 192 1.49 9.77 7.62
N ILE A 193 0.50 10.65 7.72
CA ILE A 193 -0.27 10.85 8.96
C ILE A 193 -1.62 10.13 8.91
N GLU A 194 -2.11 9.81 7.72
CA GLU A 194 -3.36 9.07 7.50
C GLU A 194 -3.39 8.41 6.11
N ASP A 195 -3.93 7.19 6.02
CA ASP A 195 -4.24 6.51 4.76
C ASP A 195 -5.68 5.98 4.79
N SER A 196 -6.57 6.67 4.07
CA SER A 196 -7.98 6.30 3.87
C SER A 196 -8.79 6.06 5.16
N GLY A 197 -8.50 6.81 6.22
CA GLY A 197 -9.13 6.72 7.55
C GLY A 197 -8.26 6.02 8.59
N GLN A 198 -7.15 5.39 8.16
CA GLN A 198 -6.20 4.77 9.07
C GLN A 198 -5.12 5.77 9.48
N ALA A 199 -5.06 6.12 10.76
CA ALA A 199 -3.95 6.87 11.34
C ALA A 199 -2.62 6.12 11.17
N LEU A 200 -1.62 6.77 10.55
CA LEU A 200 -0.28 6.22 10.31
C LEU A 200 0.80 7.20 10.77
N ARG A 201 2.05 6.70 10.89
CA ARG A 201 3.24 7.48 11.27
C ARG A 201 4.49 7.03 10.53
N ASP A 202 4.30 6.70 9.27
CA ASP A 202 5.37 6.18 8.45
C ASP A 202 6.16 7.35 7.87
N ARG A 203 7.36 7.57 8.41
CA ARG A 203 8.33 8.49 7.80
C ARG A 203 8.82 7.86 6.51
N VAL A 204 8.72 8.59 5.42
CA VAL A 204 9.13 8.06 4.13
C VAL A 204 10.64 8.27 3.98
N GLU A 205 11.38 7.17 4.00
CA GLU A 205 12.76 7.14 3.51
C GLU A 205 12.71 6.94 2.00
N GLY A 206 13.10 7.96 1.24
CA GLY A 206 13.15 7.89 -0.21
C GLY A 206 14.34 7.05 -0.66
N LYS A 207 14.09 6.02 -1.48
CA LYS A 207 15.14 5.26 -2.15
C LYS A 207 14.77 5.07 -3.62
N LEU A 208 15.74 5.32 -4.50
CA LEU A 208 15.66 4.93 -5.90
C LEU A 208 15.81 3.40 -5.97
N GLU A 209 14.78 2.70 -6.45
CA GLU A 209 14.76 1.24 -6.50
C GLU A 209 14.42 0.74 -7.89
N GLY A 210 15.47 0.38 -8.64
CA GLY A 210 15.29 -0.34 -9.90
C GLY A 210 15.00 0.53 -11.10
N THR A 211 14.73 -0.18 -12.19
CA THR A 211 14.27 0.38 -13.45
C THR A 211 12.84 -0.08 -13.69
N THR A 212 12.05 0.75 -14.33
CA THR A 212 10.68 0.41 -14.72
C THR A 212 10.48 0.83 -16.15
N PHE A 213 10.10 -0.12 -17.00
CA PHE A 213 9.71 0.17 -18.36
C PHE A 213 8.34 0.88 -18.38
N ARG A 214 8.24 2.04 -19.03
CA ARG A 214 7.06 2.92 -18.96
C ARG A 214 6.42 3.13 -20.33
N GLU A 215 5.56 2.20 -20.72
CA GLU A 215 4.86 2.23 -22.01
C GLU A 215 4.03 3.52 -22.23
N GLU A 216 3.56 4.18 -21.16
CA GLU A 216 2.94 5.52 -21.21
C GLU A 216 3.75 6.55 -21.97
N TYR A 217 5.08 6.50 -21.85
CA TYR A 217 5.96 7.56 -22.31
C TYR A 217 6.53 7.28 -23.71
N PHE A 218 6.12 6.17 -24.31
CA PHE A 218 6.29 5.92 -25.73
C PHE A 218 5.19 6.63 -26.52
N LEU A 219 5.54 7.68 -27.27
CA LEU A 219 4.66 8.47 -28.13
C LEU A 219 3.34 8.94 -27.46
N PRO A 220 3.34 9.45 -26.20
CA PRO A 220 2.12 9.96 -25.59
C PRO A 220 1.46 11.05 -26.43
N ASP A 221 0.12 11.08 -26.40
CA ASP A 221 -0.63 12.16 -27.02
C ASP A 221 -0.35 13.50 -26.29
N PRO A 222 -0.14 14.61 -27.01
CA PRO A 222 0.23 15.89 -26.40
C PRO A 222 -0.80 16.42 -25.39
N ASP A 223 -2.09 16.20 -25.65
CA ASP A 223 -3.21 16.58 -24.78
C ASP A 223 -3.26 15.79 -23.46
N VAL A 224 -2.65 14.61 -23.43
CA VAL A 224 -2.45 13.80 -22.23
C VAL A 224 -1.17 14.22 -21.50
N LEU A 225 -0.06 14.40 -22.23
CA LEU A 225 1.24 14.67 -21.63
C LEU A 225 1.31 16.06 -20.98
N ILE A 226 0.59 17.06 -21.50
CA ILE A 226 0.60 18.44 -20.98
C ILE A 226 0.19 18.55 -19.50
N TYR A 227 -0.55 17.58 -18.96
CA TYR A 227 -0.88 17.54 -17.53
C TYR A 227 0.34 17.23 -16.64
N GLN A 228 1.39 16.67 -17.24
CA GLN A 228 2.57 16.15 -16.56
C GLN A 228 3.85 16.88 -16.96
N ALA A 229 3.99 17.33 -18.21
CA ALA A 229 5.19 17.99 -18.70
C ALA A 229 4.84 19.23 -19.53
N LEU A 230 5.38 20.39 -19.15
CA LEU A 230 5.25 21.66 -19.85
C LEU A 230 6.59 22.08 -20.45
N PRO A 231 6.74 22.08 -21.79
CA PRO A 231 7.89 22.65 -22.47
C PRO A 231 8.07 24.14 -22.17
N GLU A 232 9.34 24.58 -22.08
CA GLU A 232 9.73 26.00 -22.02
C GLU A 232 9.32 26.74 -23.31
N GLU A 233 9.62 26.15 -24.47
CA GLU A 233 9.16 26.69 -25.75
C GLU A 233 7.77 26.15 -26.10
N SER A 234 6.78 27.04 -26.12
CA SER A 234 5.35 26.73 -26.36
C SER A 234 5.10 25.86 -27.62
N LYS A 235 5.89 26.04 -28.69
CA LYS A 235 5.77 25.24 -29.93
C LYS A 235 5.94 23.73 -29.71
N TRP A 236 6.72 23.32 -28.71
CA TRP A 236 6.96 21.91 -28.38
C TRP A 236 5.86 21.29 -27.52
N GLN A 237 4.82 22.05 -27.17
CA GLN A 237 3.61 21.47 -26.59
C GLN A 237 2.86 20.62 -27.62
N LEU A 238 3.03 20.91 -28.92
CA LEU A 238 2.33 20.24 -30.02
C LEU A 238 0.79 20.24 -29.83
N LEU A 239 0.27 21.29 -29.20
CA LEU A 239 -1.15 21.53 -28.99
C LEU A 239 -1.62 22.63 -29.93
N GLU A 240 -2.87 22.51 -30.42
CA GLU A 240 -3.53 23.61 -31.12
C GLU A 240 -3.71 24.84 -30.22
N GLN A 241 -3.99 24.61 -28.94
CA GLN A 241 -4.11 25.64 -27.90
C GLN A 241 -3.12 25.36 -26.77
N PRO A 242 -1.91 25.95 -26.84
CA PRO A 242 -0.90 25.79 -25.80
C PRO A 242 -1.36 26.27 -24.43
N TRP A 243 -0.97 25.54 -23.38
CA TRP A 243 -1.13 25.95 -22.00
C TRP A 243 -0.09 26.99 -21.60
N THR A 244 -0.48 27.92 -20.73
CA THR A 244 0.44 28.82 -20.04
C THR A 244 1.09 28.12 -18.86
N GLU A 245 2.23 28.65 -18.42
CA GLU A 245 2.92 28.18 -17.21
C GLU A 245 2.02 28.27 -15.97
N ASP A 246 1.34 29.41 -15.77
CA ASP A 246 0.39 29.60 -14.67
C ASP A 246 -0.72 28.54 -14.65
N LYS A 247 -1.29 28.24 -15.84
CA LYS A 247 -2.31 27.19 -15.97
C LYS A 247 -1.72 25.84 -15.56
N PHE A 248 -0.53 25.50 -16.03
CA PHE A 248 0.13 24.25 -15.70
C PHE A 248 0.44 24.13 -14.20
N ILE A 249 1.08 25.12 -13.58
CA ILE A 249 1.45 25.11 -12.16
C ILE A 249 0.22 25.06 -11.27
N SER A 250 -0.83 25.82 -11.61
CA SER A 250 -2.06 25.86 -10.83
C SER A 250 -2.97 24.64 -11.04
N THR A 251 -2.71 23.81 -12.05
CA THR A 251 -3.44 22.55 -12.27
C THR A 251 -2.91 21.45 -11.33
N PRO A 252 -3.79 20.74 -10.60
CA PRO A 252 -3.41 19.58 -9.77
C PRO A 252 -2.51 18.58 -10.50
N ASN A 253 -1.72 17.81 -9.75
CA ASN A 253 -0.85 16.80 -10.32
C ASN A 253 -1.67 15.54 -10.70
N PHE A 254 -2.34 15.60 -11.84
CA PHE A 254 -3.15 14.52 -12.39
C PHE A 254 -2.28 13.41 -12.98
N SER A 255 -2.64 12.17 -12.70
CA SER A 255 -2.09 11.00 -13.38
C SER A 255 -2.85 10.75 -14.69
N ARG A 256 -2.25 9.96 -15.58
CA ARG A 256 -2.95 9.48 -16.78
C ARG A 256 -4.23 8.69 -16.47
N TYR A 257 -4.28 8.04 -15.29
CA TYR A 257 -5.43 7.22 -14.88
C TYR A 257 -6.63 8.09 -14.56
N TYR A 258 -6.41 9.31 -14.03
CA TYR A 258 -7.48 10.27 -13.79
C TYR A 258 -8.21 10.64 -15.08
N LEU A 259 -7.48 10.90 -16.17
CA LEU A 259 -8.06 11.29 -17.47
C LEU A 259 -8.98 10.23 -18.09
N ARG A 260 -8.91 8.98 -17.61
CA ARG A 260 -9.77 7.87 -18.02
C ARG A 260 -10.72 7.42 -16.91
N SER A 261 -10.65 8.06 -15.76
CA SER A 261 -11.44 7.67 -14.59
C SER A 261 -12.82 8.32 -14.63
N PRO A 262 -13.83 7.70 -14.00
CA PRO A 262 -15.14 8.33 -13.82
C PRO A 262 -15.13 9.48 -12.78
N TRP A 263 -14.03 9.66 -12.05
CA TRP A 263 -13.86 10.72 -11.06
C TRP A 263 -13.54 12.06 -11.74
N HIS A 264 -14.28 13.12 -11.40
CA HIS A 264 -14.00 14.46 -11.90
C HIS A 264 -13.84 15.41 -10.72
N LEU A 265 -12.60 15.81 -10.46
CA LEU A 265 -12.26 16.83 -9.47
C LEU A 265 -12.76 18.19 -9.97
N SER A 266 -13.21 19.04 -9.05
CA SER A 266 -13.75 20.35 -9.42
C SER A 266 -12.68 21.28 -10.00
N ASP A 267 -12.99 21.96 -11.10
CA ASP A 267 -12.09 22.94 -11.75
C ASP A 267 -11.76 24.15 -10.85
N LYS A 268 -12.53 24.33 -9.78
CA LYS A 268 -12.27 25.32 -8.72
C LYS A 268 -11.04 24.98 -7.90
N LEU A 269 -10.67 23.69 -7.80
CA LEU A 269 -9.49 23.28 -7.07
C LEU A 269 -8.23 23.55 -7.87
N LYS A 270 -7.25 24.14 -7.18
CA LYS A 270 -5.91 24.37 -7.71
C LYS A 270 -4.92 23.40 -7.09
N ALA A 271 -3.75 23.28 -7.70
CA ALA A 271 -2.63 22.47 -7.20
C ALA A 271 -2.30 22.78 -5.74
N VAL A 272 -2.47 24.05 -5.33
CA VAL A 272 -2.36 24.51 -3.94
C VAL A 272 -3.73 24.94 -3.45
N THR A 273 -4.21 24.29 -2.39
CA THR A 273 -5.49 24.56 -1.74
C THR A 273 -5.24 25.20 -0.37
N PRO A 274 -5.64 26.47 -0.14
CA PRO A 274 -5.55 27.09 1.18
C PRO A 274 -6.45 26.39 2.20
N ALA A 275 -5.97 26.24 3.42
CA ALA A 275 -6.69 25.66 4.54
C ALA A 275 -6.60 26.56 5.79
N PRO A 276 -7.30 27.72 5.80
CA PRO A 276 -7.32 28.59 6.96
C PRO A 276 -7.92 27.85 8.17
N GLU A 277 -7.29 28.03 9.33
CA GLU A 277 -7.61 27.34 10.57
C GLU A 277 -7.59 25.81 10.44
N GLY A 278 -6.83 25.26 9.49
CA GLY A 278 -6.76 23.83 9.22
C GLY A 278 -7.94 23.25 8.45
N ARG A 279 -8.86 24.09 7.95
CA ARG A 279 -10.08 23.60 7.29
C ARG A 279 -9.96 23.69 5.78
N ALA A 280 -10.15 22.57 5.09
CA ALA A 280 -10.19 22.51 3.63
C ALA A 280 -11.33 21.61 3.14
N CYS A 281 -11.76 21.86 1.91
CA CYS A 281 -12.79 21.08 1.23
C CYS A 281 -12.28 20.68 -0.15
N ILE A 282 -12.36 19.38 -0.47
CA ILE A 282 -11.96 18.84 -1.77
C ILE A 282 -13.23 18.49 -2.53
N LEU A 283 -13.53 19.29 -3.55
CA LEU A 283 -14.76 19.21 -4.34
C LEU A 283 -14.58 18.35 -5.59
N PHE A 284 -15.61 17.59 -5.93
CA PHE A 284 -15.76 16.85 -7.16
C PHE A 284 -16.93 17.42 -7.96
N ASP A 285 -16.77 17.63 -9.25
CA ASP A 285 -17.87 18.02 -10.13
C ASP A 285 -18.72 16.80 -10.50
N LYS A 286 -18.10 15.60 -10.57
CA LYS A 286 -18.79 14.33 -10.86
C LYS A 286 -18.15 13.17 -10.10
N LEU A 287 -19.00 12.32 -9.54
CA LEU A 287 -18.62 11.06 -8.90
C LEU A 287 -18.91 9.87 -9.83
N PRO A 288 -18.24 8.72 -9.62
CA PRO A 288 -18.60 7.47 -10.31
C PRO A 288 -20.04 7.02 -9.95
N GLU A 289 -20.67 6.27 -10.84
CA GLU A 289 -21.96 5.64 -10.54
C GLU A 289 -21.80 4.54 -9.47
N GLY A 290 -22.78 4.44 -8.57
CA GLY A 290 -22.82 3.48 -7.47
C GLY A 290 -22.23 4.02 -6.15
N ASP A 291 -22.28 3.19 -5.11
CA ASP A 291 -21.69 3.50 -3.79
C ASP A 291 -20.17 3.28 -3.83
N VAL A 292 -19.44 4.27 -4.33
CA VAL A 292 -17.99 4.22 -4.53
C VAL A 292 -17.30 5.26 -3.65
N THR A 293 -16.44 4.78 -2.75
CA THR A 293 -15.67 5.66 -1.86
C THR A 293 -14.27 5.93 -2.43
N ILE A 294 -13.84 7.19 -2.41
CA ILE A 294 -12.48 7.56 -2.82
C ILE A 294 -11.45 7.18 -1.74
N ASN A 295 -10.32 6.65 -2.18
CA ASN A 295 -9.18 6.41 -1.30
C ASN A 295 -8.24 7.62 -1.31
N TYR A 296 -7.50 7.82 -0.23
CA TYR A 296 -6.49 8.88 -0.17
C TYR A 296 -5.34 8.52 0.76
N THR A 297 -4.22 9.21 0.59
CA THR A 297 -3.12 9.23 1.55
C THR A 297 -2.78 10.68 1.86
N LEU A 298 -2.73 11.03 3.14
CA LEU A 298 -2.45 12.35 3.65
C LEU A 298 -1.02 12.39 4.22
N PHE A 299 -0.25 13.35 3.72
CA PHE A 299 1.14 13.55 4.10
C PHE A 299 1.30 14.91 4.78
N TYR A 300 2.21 14.97 5.76
CA TYR A 300 2.73 16.21 6.30
C TYR A 300 4.20 16.35 5.96
N ASP A 301 4.60 17.51 5.45
CA ASP A 301 5.96 17.81 5.02
C ASP A 301 6.73 18.53 6.12
N GLU A 302 7.54 17.79 6.89
CA GLU A 302 8.29 18.36 8.02
C GLU A 302 9.35 19.37 7.56
N ASN A 303 9.91 19.17 6.35
CA ASN A 303 10.95 19.99 5.78
C ASN A 303 10.40 21.34 5.31
N LYS A 304 9.37 21.35 4.46
CA LYS A 304 8.75 22.60 4.00
C LYS A 304 8.03 23.33 5.13
N SER A 305 7.49 22.59 6.10
CA SER A 305 6.86 23.18 7.29
C SER A 305 7.88 23.64 8.34
N LYS A 306 9.17 23.28 8.20
CA LYS A 306 10.25 23.54 9.16
C LYS A 306 9.90 23.11 10.59
N ARG A 307 9.12 22.03 10.72
CA ARG A 307 8.54 21.57 11.98
C ARG A 307 8.16 20.10 11.87
N LYS A 308 8.53 19.30 12.87
CA LYS A 308 8.11 17.90 12.97
C LYS A 308 6.63 17.76 13.32
N PHE A 309 6.01 16.69 12.84
CA PHE A 309 4.65 16.35 13.22
C PHE A 309 4.63 15.77 14.65
N PRO A 310 3.97 16.43 15.62
CA PRO A 310 4.10 16.05 17.03
C PRO A 310 3.14 14.90 17.41
N ASP A 311 3.50 14.13 18.43
CA ASP A 311 2.82 12.91 18.87
C ASP A 311 1.39 13.17 19.38
N ASP A 312 1.22 14.24 20.14
CA ASP A 312 -0.03 14.67 20.76
C ASP A 312 -1.08 15.20 19.77
N LYS A 313 -0.68 15.46 18.52
CA LYS A 313 -1.57 15.92 17.45
C LYS A 313 -2.07 14.80 16.56
N GLN A 314 -1.67 13.55 16.80
CA GLN A 314 -2.26 12.39 16.10
C GLN A 314 -3.72 12.21 16.52
N VAL A 315 -4.62 12.12 15.54
CA VAL A 315 -5.99 11.62 15.75
C VAL A 315 -6.27 10.48 14.78
N GLU A 316 -7.42 9.84 14.94
CA GLU A 316 -7.87 8.71 14.11
C GLU A 316 -8.11 9.15 12.67
N GLU A 317 -8.87 10.23 12.45
CA GLU A 317 -9.14 10.78 11.12
C GLU A 317 -9.08 12.32 11.08
N TYR A 318 -8.40 12.83 10.06
CA TYR A 318 -8.37 14.24 9.66
C TYR A 318 -9.26 14.52 8.44
N VAL A 319 -9.64 13.48 7.70
CA VAL A 319 -10.40 13.60 6.46
C VAL A 319 -11.72 12.86 6.63
N VAL A 320 -12.83 13.55 6.45
CA VAL A 320 -14.16 12.96 6.51
C VAL A 320 -14.70 12.72 5.11
N LYS A 321 -15.19 11.50 4.90
CA LYS A 321 -15.81 11.05 3.65
C LYS A 321 -17.34 11.21 3.74
N MET A 322 -17.92 11.64 2.63
CA MET A 322 -19.37 11.76 2.48
C MET A 322 -19.86 10.56 1.66
N LYS A 323 -20.98 9.95 2.06
CA LYS A 323 -21.61 8.81 1.38
C LYS A 323 -22.98 9.13 0.75
N SER A 324 -23.44 10.36 0.92
CA SER A 324 -24.63 10.85 0.25
C SER A 324 -24.41 10.92 -1.27
N PRO A 325 -25.35 10.42 -2.10
CA PRO A 325 -25.23 10.43 -3.57
C PRO A 325 -24.97 11.82 -4.16
N ASP A 326 -25.53 12.85 -3.52
CA ASP A 326 -25.42 14.24 -3.96
C ASP A 326 -24.24 14.98 -3.33
N THR A 327 -23.54 14.38 -2.35
CA THR A 327 -22.45 15.05 -1.65
C THR A 327 -21.11 14.77 -2.31
N ARG A 328 -20.59 15.78 -3.02
CA ARG A 328 -19.41 15.67 -3.88
C ARG A 328 -18.14 16.25 -3.27
N PHE A 329 -17.88 16.03 -1.98
CA PHE A 329 -16.67 16.56 -1.37
C PHE A 329 -16.09 15.74 -0.21
N LEU A 330 -14.80 15.95 0.07
CA LEU A 330 -14.12 15.56 1.30
C LEU A 330 -13.89 16.78 2.18
N LEU A 331 -14.08 16.65 3.49
CA LEU A 331 -13.74 17.69 4.45
C LEU A 331 -12.47 17.34 5.20
N LEU A 332 -11.59 18.32 5.38
CA LEU A 332 -10.33 18.15 6.07
C LEU A 332 -10.26 19.08 7.30
N ARG A 333 -9.72 18.54 8.41
CA ARG A 333 -9.34 19.28 9.61
C ARG A 333 -7.92 18.96 10.02
N LEU A 334 -7.01 19.80 9.56
CA LEU A 334 -5.57 19.62 9.72
C LEU A 334 -5.10 20.28 11.02
N PRO A 335 -4.33 19.56 11.87
CA PRO A 335 -4.09 19.93 13.26
C PRO A 335 -2.97 20.94 13.47
N LEU A 336 -2.21 21.25 12.41
CA LEU A 336 -0.94 21.95 12.51
C LEU A 336 -0.75 22.87 11.32
N ASN A 337 -0.27 24.09 11.57
CA ASN A 337 0.22 24.97 10.51
C ASN A 337 1.39 24.30 9.78
N GLY A 338 1.40 24.41 8.45
CA GLY A 338 2.40 23.80 7.61
C GLY A 338 1.85 23.36 6.26
N ILE A 339 2.65 22.56 5.57
CA ILE A 339 2.39 22.06 4.23
C ILE A 339 2.00 20.60 4.32
N TYR A 340 0.85 20.27 3.73
CA TYR A 340 0.36 18.92 3.59
C TYR A 340 0.23 18.57 2.12
N TYR A 341 0.25 17.27 1.82
CA TYR A 341 -0.13 16.79 0.50
C TYR A 341 -1.24 15.76 0.64
N LEU A 342 -2.25 15.87 -0.22
CA LEU A 342 -3.34 14.92 -0.33
C LEU A 342 -3.23 14.20 -1.67
N LYS A 343 -2.95 12.89 -1.60
CA LYS A 343 -2.92 12.02 -2.77
C LYS A 343 -4.23 11.27 -2.87
N LEU A 344 -5.01 11.55 -3.89
CA LEU A 344 -6.27 10.86 -4.17
C LEU A 344 -6.03 9.63 -5.03
N LYS A 345 -6.74 8.55 -4.70
CA LYS A 345 -6.63 7.23 -5.30
C LYS A 345 -8.01 6.68 -5.61
N ASP A 346 -8.11 5.88 -6.66
CA ASP A 346 -9.33 5.13 -6.94
C ASP A 346 -9.50 3.95 -5.96
N VAL A 347 -10.60 3.20 -6.13
CA VAL A 347 -10.88 1.99 -5.35
C VAL A 347 -9.82 0.89 -5.48
N LYS A 348 -9.03 0.90 -6.56
CA LYS A 348 -7.92 -0.03 -6.80
C LYS A 348 -6.59 0.50 -6.24
N ASN A 349 -6.61 1.59 -5.46
CA ASN A 349 -5.44 2.30 -4.95
C ASN A 349 -4.52 2.90 -6.05
N THR A 350 -5.05 3.10 -7.27
CA THR A 350 -4.34 3.78 -8.35
C THR A 350 -4.37 5.28 -8.13
N LYS A 351 -3.20 5.96 -8.16
CA LYS A 351 -3.12 7.42 -8.02
C LYS A 351 -3.98 8.09 -9.11
N LEU A 352 -4.92 8.93 -8.70
CA LEU A 352 -5.69 9.81 -9.58
C LEU A 352 -5.01 11.17 -9.67
N CYS A 353 -4.84 11.85 -8.53
CA CYS A 353 -4.16 13.13 -8.50
C CYS A 353 -3.51 13.40 -7.13
N GLU A 354 -2.74 14.47 -7.07
CA GLU A 354 -2.13 14.96 -5.83
C GLU A 354 -2.25 16.49 -5.75
N LEU A 355 -2.55 16.96 -4.54
CA LEU A 355 -2.78 18.36 -4.19
C LEU A 355 -1.88 18.74 -3.02
N ARG A 356 -1.45 19.99 -2.97
CA ARG A 356 -0.81 20.62 -1.81
C ARG A 356 -1.87 21.39 -1.02
N ILE A 357 -1.79 21.31 0.31
CA ILE A 357 -2.71 22.01 1.21
C ILE A 357 -1.89 22.89 2.15
N ASP A 358 -2.16 24.19 2.09
CA ASP A 358 -1.44 25.21 2.85
C ASP A 358 -2.22 25.59 4.09
N VAL A 359 -1.78 25.09 5.24
CA VAL A 359 -2.48 25.27 6.51
C VAL A 359 -1.90 26.45 7.28
N THR A 360 -2.77 27.41 7.61
CA THR A 360 -2.43 28.59 8.41
C THR A 360 -3.47 28.84 9.49
N GLY A 361 -3.12 29.61 10.53
CA GLY A 361 -4.10 30.06 11.53
C GLY A 361 -4.66 28.98 12.45
N VAL A 362 -4.09 27.77 12.51
CA VAL A 362 -4.53 26.74 13.45
C VAL A 362 -4.24 27.19 14.88
N GLY A 363 -5.30 27.30 15.69
CA GLY A 363 -5.21 27.66 17.11
C GLY A 363 -4.58 26.58 17.98
N LYS A 364 -4.49 26.84 19.30
CA LYS A 364 -3.92 25.87 20.26
C LYS A 364 -4.78 24.61 20.39
N THR A 365 -6.10 24.78 20.37
CA THR A 365 -7.09 23.71 20.49
C THR A 365 -7.48 23.21 19.10
N GLN A 366 -7.23 21.94 18.82
CA GLN A 366 -7.67 21.30 17.59
C GLN A 366 -9.15 20.98 17.70
N LYS A 367 -9.97 21.56 16.81
CA LYS A 367 -11.39 21.20 16.70
C LYS A 367 -11.50 19.86 15.97
N ARG A 368 -11.88 18.80 16.68
CA ARG A 368 -12.13 17.48 16.10
C ARG A 368 -13.52 17.44 15.47
N PHE A 369 -13.72 16.55 14.50
CA PHE A 369 -15.07 16.27 14.02
C PHE A 369 -15.93 15.69 15.16
N PRO A 370 -17.26 15.89 15.14
CA PRO A 370 -18.13 15.44 16.23
C PRO A 370 -18.16 13.92 16.36
N ALA A 371 -18.11 13.22 15.23
CA ALA A 371 -17.97 11.76 15.13
C ALA A 371 -17.06 11.40 13.95
N VAL A 372 -16.67 10.14 13.86
CA VAL A 372 -15.89 9.62 12.75
C VAL A 372 -16.41 8.22 12.41
N PRO A 373 -17.62 8.13 11.82
CA PRO A 373 -18.23 6.84 11.52
C PRO A 373 -17.53 6.17 10.34
N GLU A 374 -17.26 4.87 10.43
CA GLU A 374 -16.75 4.07 9.29
C GLU A 374 -17.69 4.16 8.08
N LEU A 375 -18.99 4.32 8.33
CA LEU A 375 -20.04 4.50 7.32
C LEU A 375 -19.95 5.84 6.57
N GLY A 376 -19.14 6.80 7.04
CA GLY A 376 -19.13 8.16 6.52
C GLY A 376 -20.39 8.95 6.88
N TYR A 377 -20.53 10.13 6.29
CA TYR A 377 -21.62 11.06 6.58
C TYR A 377 -22.64 11.16 5.44
N GLY A 378 -23.92 11.27 5.80
CA GLY A 378 -25.05 11.39 4.87
C GLY A 378 -25.87 10.11 4.76
N PHE A 379 -26.97 10.17 4.00
CA PHE A 379 -27.82 9.01 3.79
C PHE A 379 -27.19 8.04 2.78
N SER A 380 -27.01 6.77 3.16
CA SER A 380 -26.25 5.78 2.40
C SER A 380 -27.05 4.48 2.18
N GLN A 381 -26.47 3.54 1.42
CA GLN A 381 -27.07 2.21 1.21
C GLN A 381 -27.22 1.41 2.51
N GLU A 382 -26.36 1.63 3.49
CA GLU A 382 -26.47 0.98 4.79
C GLU A 382 -27.72 1.43 5.55
N ALA A 383 -28.15 2.70 5.41
CA ALA A 383 -29.43 3.15 5.97
C ALA A 383 -30.62 2.45 5.29
N VAL A 384 -30.55 2.25 3.97
CA VAL A 384 -31.54 1.48 3.19
C VAL A 384 -31.60 0.02 3.66
N GLN A 385 -30.44 -0.61 3.89
CA GLN A 385 -30.35 -1.96 4.42
C GLN A 385 -30.89 -2.08 5.84
N ALA A 386 -30.76 -1.02 6.66
CA ALA A 386 -31.34 -0.93 7.99
C ALA A 386 -32.87 -0.65 7.98
N GLY A 387 -33.48 -0.49 6.79
CA GLY A 387 -34.92 -0.32 6.62
C GLY A 387 -35.41 1.13 6.55
N LEU A 388 -34.51 2.12 6.62
CA LEU A 388 -34.81 3.54 6.44
C LEU A 388 -34.79 3.90 4.96
N LEU A 389 -35.84 4.52 4.46
CA LEU A 389 -36.04 4.82 3.04
C LEU A 389 -36.48 6.27 2.85
N ASP A 390 -36.38 6.74 1.62
CA ASP A 390 -36.95 8.01 1.15
C ASP A 390 -36.75 9.16 2.15
N PRO A 391 -35.48 9.47 2.48
CA PRO A 391 -35.20 10.48 3.49
C PRO A 391 -35.71 11.85 3.01
N SER A 392 -36.23 12.66 3.91
CA SER A 392 -36.56 14.06 3.59
C SER A 392 -35.32 14.89 3.23
N ARG A 393 -34.15 14.40 3.64
CA ARG A 393 -32.84 15.03 3.57
C ARG A 393 -31.78 13.95 3.49
N ASP A 394 -30.93 13.98 2.48
CA ASP A 394 -29.85 13.01 2.29
C ASP A 394 -28.46 13.62 2.50
N GLU A 395 -28.37 14.93 2.77
CA GLU A 395 -27.11 15.65 2.86
C GLU A 395 -26.25 15.18 4.05
N GLY A 396 -24.94 15.01 3.83
CA GLY A 396 -24.01 14.61 4.90
C GLY A 396 -23.62 15.72 5.87
N VAL A 397 -23.77 16.99 5.47
CA VAL A 397 -23.43 18.16 6.29
C VAL A 397 -24.51 19.22 6.10
N LEU A 398 -25.00 19.76 7.22
CA LEU A 398 -26.03 20.78 7.25
C LEU A 398 -25.54 21.99 8.04
N VAL A 399 -25.81 23.19 7.51
CA VAL A 399 -25.62 24.44 8.23
C VAL A 399 -26.97 24.81 8.86
N ALA A 400 -27.00 24.91 10.18
CA ALA A 400 -28.16 25.30 10.96
C ALA A 400 -27.87 26.56 11.78
N ARG A 401 -28.88 27.38 12.02
CA ARG A 401 -28.82 28.52 12.93
C ARG A 401 -28.94 28.05 14.38
N GLU A 402 -28.44 28.86 15.29
CA GLU A 402 -28.58 28.60 16.73
C GLU A 402 -30.05 28.38 17.11
N GLY A 403 -30.32 27.25 17.77
CA GLY A 403 -31.66 26.88 18.24
C GLY A 403 -32.63 26.48 17.13
N GLU A 404 -32.20 26.45 15.87
CA GLU A 404 -33.00 25.96 14.75
C GLU A 404 -33.43 24.51 14.99
N LYS A 405 -34.69 24.22 14.69
CA LYS A 405 -35.24 22.88 14.71
C LYS A 405 -35.13 22.28 13.32
N VAL A 406 -34.20 21.36 13.14
CA VAL A 406 -34.01 20.63 11.89
C VAL A 406 -34.82 19.34 11.96
N ARG A 407 -35.59 19.05 10.91
CA ARG A 407 -36.42 17.84 10.79
C ARG A 407 -35.78 16.85 9.82
N PHE A 408 -35.66 15.60 10.26
CA PHE A 408 -35.25 14.45 9.45
C PHE A 408 -36.40 13.44 9.43
N ARG A 409 -36.93 13.10 8.26
CA ARG A 409 -38.01 12.14 8.12
C ARG A 409 -37.55 11.01 7.21
N PHE A 410 -37.87 9.78 7.57
CA PHE A 410 -37.59 8.57 6.80
C PHE A 410 -38.87 7.75 6.68
N ARG A 411 -39.13 7.18 5.51
CA ARG A 411 -40.14 6.13 5.35
C ARG A 411 -39.54 4.81 5.81
N THR A 412 -40.35 3.95 6.44
CA THR A 412 -39.97 2.61 6.84
C THR A 412 -40.76 1.59 6.01
N ARG A 413 -40.17 0.42 5.76
CA ARG A 413 -40.88 -0.71 5.10
C ARG A 413 -41.51 -1.66 6.10
N LYS A 414 -41.06 -1.62 7.35
CA LYS A 414 -41.38 -2.53 8.43
C LYS A 414 -41.34 -1.76 9.75
N PRO A 415 -41.96 -2.25 10.82
CA PRO A 415 -41.77 -1.71 12.17
C PRO A 415 -40.27 -1.74 12.52
N LEU A 416 -39.69 -0.59 12.87
CA LEU A 416 -38.28 -0.49 13.27
C LEU A 416 -38.19 0.05 14.69
N ASP A 417 -37.31 -0.51 15.50
CA ASP A 417 -36.81 0.18 16.69
C ASP A 417 -35.67 1.11 16.26
N VAL A 418 -35.89 2.41 16.41
CA VAL A 418 -34.95 3.45 15.99
C VAL A 418 -34.52 4.26 17.18
N ARG A 419 -33.20 4.44 17.30
CA ARG A 419 -32.57 5.26 18.32
C ARG A 419 -31.71 6.34 17.67
N ALA A 420 -32.12 7.58 17.85
CA ALA A 420 -31.35 8.73 17.41
C ALA A 420 -30.61 9.39 18.58
N ARG A 421 -29.36 9.82 18.35
CA ARG A 421 -28.53 10.53 19.33
C ARG A 421 -27.75 11.66 18.68
N LEU A 422 -27.58 12.75 19.42
CA LEU A 422 -26.67 13.82 19.03
C LEU A 422 -25.28 13.54 19.64
N VAL A 423 -24.25 13.62 18.81
CA VAL A 423 -22.86 13.34 19.17
C VAL A 423 -22.05 14.62 19.01
N HIS A 424 -21.17 14.87 19.98
CA HIS A 424 -20.28 16.03 20.03
C HIS A 424 -18.88 15.58 20.44
N SER A 425 -17.85 16.28 19.98
CA SER A 425 -16.45 15.86 20.22
C SER A 425 -16.01 15.99 21.69
N ILE A 426 -16.75 16.76 22.50
CA ILE A 426 -16.42 17.08 23.91
C ILE A 426 -17.60 16.80 24.84
N LEU A 427 -18.84 16.99 24.38
CA LEU A 427 -20.02 16.94 25.24
C LEU A 427 -20.59 15.52 25.22
N PRO A 428 -20.92 14.92 26.38
CA PRO A 428 -21.57 13.63 26.43
C PRO A 428 -22.93 13.64 25.74
N SER A 429 -23.27 12.60 24.99
CA SER A 429 -24.58 12.51 24.30
C SER A 429 -25.77 12.54 25.26
N GLN A 430 -25.59 12.10 26.52
CA GLN A 430 -26.64 12.14 27.54
C GLN A 430 -27.12 13.57 27.84
N GLU A 431 -26.21 14.55 27.81
CA GLU A 431 -26.55 15.96 28.04
C GLU A 431 -27.32 16.58 26.85
N LEU A 432 -27.29 15.89 25.70
CA LEU A 432 -27.91 16.32 24.45
C LEU A 432 -29.24 15.60 24.17
N GLU A 433 -29.65 14.65 25.02
CA GLU A 433 -30.89 13.87 24.80
C GLU A 433 -32.13 14.78 24.69
N ASN A 434 -32.23 15.80 25.54
CA ASN A 434 -33.32 16.78 25.53
C ASN A 434 -33.34 17.69 24.28
N ARG A 435 -32.34 17.59 23.40
CA ARG A 435 -32.25 18.34 22.14
C ARG A 435 -32.81 17.55 20.95
N LEU A 436 -33.24 16.32 21.18
CA LEU A 436 -33.79 15.46 20.16
C LEU A 436 -35.18 14.98 20.59
N THR A 437 -36.13 15.02 19.66
CA THR A 437 -37.42 14.33 19.82
C THR A 437 -37.67 13.44 18.62
N GLN A 438 -38.24 12.27 18.87
CA GLN A 438 -38.54 11.27 17.86
C GLN A 438 -40.04 10.98 17.86
N GLU A 439 -40.62 10.94 16.68
CA GLU A 439 -42.02 10.62 16.42
C GLU A 439 -42.05 9.42 15.48
N GLU A 440 -42.79 8.37 15.86
CA GLU A 440 -42.93 7.12 15.11
C GLU A 440 -44.39 6.96 14.69
N GLU A 441 -44.63 6.82 13.39
CA GLU A 441 -45.90 6.47 12.76
C GLU A 441 -45.75 5.10 12.06
N GLU A 442 -46.84 4.49 11.58
CA GLU A 442 -46.82 3.11 11.03
C GLU A 442 -45.76 2.86 9.95
N ASP A 443 -45.52 3.85 9.08
CA ASP A 443 -44.59 3.74 7.94
C ASP A 443 -43.54 4.86 7.91
N THR A 444 -43.45 5.67 8.96
CA THR A 444 -42.66 6.91 8.94
C THR A 444 -42.02 7.17 10.30
N ILE A 445 -40.74 7.54 10.29
CA ILE A 445 -40.01 8.00 11.47
C ILE A 445 -39.56 9.44 11.25
N THR A 446 -39.90 10.32 12.17
CA THR A 446 -39.47 11.72 12.17
C THR A 446 -38.60 12.02 13.39
N ILE A 447 -37.41 12.55 13.15
CA ILE A 447 -36.47 13.01 14.17
C ILE A 447 -36.36 14.53 14.07
N HIS A 448 -36.62 15.22 15.17
CA HIS A 448 -36.43 16.65 15.30
C HIS A 448 -35.20 16.93 16.15
N VAL A 449 -34.25 17.67 15.59
CA VAL A 449 -33.02 18.08 16.27
C VAL A 449 -33.07 19.58 16.50
N LYS A 450 -33.01 20.00 17.76
CA LYS A 450 -32.79 21.40 18.14
C LYS A 450 -31.30 21.64 18.34
N VAL A 451 -30.65 22.19 17.32
CA VAL A 451 -29.18 22.33 17.33
C VAL A 451 -28.75 23.25 18.48
N PRO A 452 -27.95 22.73 19.43
CA PRO A 452 -27.46 23.52 20.55
C PRO A 452 -26.36 24.49 20.09
N TYR A 453 -26.17 25.57 20.84
CA TYR A 453 -25.05 26.48 20.64
C TYR A 453 -23.90 26.08 21.55
N GLU A 454 -22.70 25.97 20.97
CA GLU A 454 -21.45 25.84 21.71
C GLU A 454 -20.42 26.74 21.05
N ALA A 455 -19.85 27.67 21.82
CA ALA A 455 -19.03 28.75 21.29
C ALA A 455 -17.66 28.27 20.75
N ASN A 456 -17.15 27.14 21.25
CA ASN A 456 -15.83 26.62 20.93
C ASN A 456 -15.86 25.60 19.77
N ASN A 457 -16.92 24.80 19.65
CA ASN A 457 -17.15 23.77 18.66
C ASN A 457 -18.66 23.65 18.36
N PRO A 458 -19.21 24.46 17.45
CA PRO A 458 -20.65 24.52 17.18
C PRO A 458 -21.17 23.35 16.32
N GLU A 459 -20.41 22.27 16.18
CA GLU A 459 -20.68 21.21 15.22
C GLU A 459 -21.09 19.92 15.93
N PHE A 460 -22.16 19.31 15.45
CA PHE A 460 -22.76 18.12 16.03
C PHE A 460 -23.02 17.09 14.94
N ALA A 461 -22.97 15.81 15.28
CA ALA A 461 -23.36 14.71 14.40
C ALA A 461 -24.67 14.09 14.90
N LEU A 462 -25.62 13.85 14.00
CA LEU A 462 -26.79 13.04 14.27
C LEU A 462 -26.47 11.59 13.92
N GLN A 463 -26.43 10.72 14.93
CA GLN A 463 -26.30 9.28 14.74
C GLN A 463 -27.68 8.63 14.88
N ILE A 464 -28.05 7.78 13.91
CA ILE A 464 -29.31 7.05 13.88
C ILE A 464 -28.98 5.56 13.81
N ASP A 465 -29.33 4.83 14.86
CA ASP A 465 -29.26 3.38 14.89
C ASP A 465 -30.69 2.85 14.63
N ALA A 466 -30.85 1.88 13.73
CA ALA A 466 -32.15 1.30 13.38
C ALA A 466 -32.06 -0.22 13.26
N LYS A 467 -33.08 -0.92 13.78
CA LYS A 467 -33.26 -2.38 13.69
C LYS A 467 -34.73 -2.73 13.51
N GLU A 468 -35.05 -3.89 12.96
CA GLU A 468 -36.43 -4.37 12.81
C GLU A 468 -37.05 -4.71 14.18
N ARG A 469 -38.33 -4.36 14.39
CA ARG A 469 -39.05 -4.56 15.65
C ARG A 469 -39.79 -5.90 15.63
N ASP A 470 -39.23 -6.93 16.26
CA ASP A 470 -39.89 -8.24 16.40
C ASP A 470 -40.44 -8.48 17.82
N GLY A 471 -41.54 -9.23 17.93
CA GLY A 471 -42.19 -9.61 19.20
C GLY A 471 -41.44 -10.68 20.01
N ASP A 472 -40.13 -10.56 20.16
CA ASP A 472 -39.19 -11.70 20.10
C ASP A 472 -38.45 -12.05 21.41
N GLY A 473 -38.81 -11.49 22.56
CA GLY A 473 -38.01 -11.62 23.80
C GLY A 473 -37.85 -13.04 24.37
N ASP A 474 -38.86 -13.91 24.23
CA ASP A 474 -38.80 -15.30 24.71
C ASP A 474 -38.23 -16.25 23.65
N PHE A 475 -38.53 -16.00 22.36
CA PHE A 475 -37.94 -16.73 21.24
C PHE A 475 -36.42 -16.57 21.20
N LEU A 476 -35.91 -15.35 21.44
CA LEU A 476 -34.48 -15.07 21.45
C LEU A 476 -33.73 -15.72 22.61
N ARG A 477 -34.39 -15.91 23.76
CA ARG A 477 -33.82 -16.69 24.88
C ARG A 477 -33.65 -18.16 24.49
N ASP A 478 -34.70 -18.76 23.92
CA ASP A 478 -34.66 -20.13 23.41
C ASP A 478 -33.60 -20.30 22.30
N GLU A 479 -33.47 -19.33 21.40
CA GLU A 479 -32.50 -19.41 20.30
C GLU A 479 -31.06 -19.17 20.78
N LEU A 480 -30.84 -18.29 21.76
CA LEU A 480 -29.53 -18.14 22.41
C LEU A 480 -29.14 -19.42 23.16
N GLU A 481 -30.08 -20.04 23.89
CA GLU A 481 -29.82 -21.29 24.61
C GLU A 481 -29.48 -22.44 23.66
N LYS A 482 -30.22 -22.57 22.55
CA LYS A 482 -29.89 -23.53 21.47
C LYS A 482 -28.52 -23.26 20.86
N ALA A 483 -28.16 -22.00 20.64
CA ALA A 483 -26.87 -21.63 20.08
C ALA A 483 -25.70 -21.88 21.04
N ILE A 484 -25.89 -21.74 22.36
CA ILE A 484 -24.88 -22.08 23.39
C ILE A 484 -24.61 -23.59 23.40
N ALA A 485 -25.65 -24.40 23.22
CA ALA A 485 -25.57 -25.85 23.16
C ALA A 485 -24.98 -26.38 21.83
N ASP A 486 -24.93 -25.54 20.80
CA ASP A 486 -24.36 -25.87 19.48
C ASP A 486 -22.83 -25.67 19.47
N ASP A 487 -22.11 -26.46 18.67
CA ASP A 487 -20.65 -26.35 18.48
C ASP A 487 -20.28 -25.42 17.31
N HIS A 488 -21.22 -24.57 16.85
CA HIS A 488 -21.05 -23.69 15.69
C HIS A 488 -20.83 -22.23 16.11
N PRO A 489 -19.57 -21.71 16.10
CA PRO A 489 -19.25 -20.37 16.61
C PRO A 489 -19.95 -19.25 15.84
N ASP A 490 -20.12 -19.39 14.52
CA ASP A 490 -20.80 -18.38 13.69
C ASP A 490 -22.29 -18.24 14.07
N ARG A 491 -22.94 -19.35 14.43
CA ARG A 491 -24.34 -19.34 14.89
C ARG A 491 -24.46 -18.67 16.26
N LEU A 492 -23.51 -18.95 17.15
CA LEU A 492 -23.45 -18.33 18.47
C LEU A 492 -23.12 -16.83 18.41
N GLU A 493 -22.23 -16.40 17.49
CA GLU A 493 -21.98 -14.98 17.20
C GLU A 493 -23.27 -14.25 16.76
N ILE A 494 -24.04 -14.87 15.86
CA ILE A 494 -25.31 -14.33 15.40
C ILE A 494 -26.31 -14.26 16.55
N ALA A 495 -26.49 -15.34 17.31
CA ALA A 495 -27.43 -15.39 18.42
C ALA A 495 -27.10 -14.37 19.51
N ILE A 496 -25.82 -14.24 19.90
CA ILE A 496 -25.35 -13.22 20.86
C ILE A 496 -25.60 -11.80 20.32
N ARG A 497 -25.31 -11.56 19.05
CA ARG A 497 -25.52 -10.25 18.41
C ARG A 497 -27.01 -9.87 18.41
N VAL A 498 -27.88 -10.79 17.99
CA VAL A 498 -29.33 -10.58 17.98
C VAL A 498 -29.83 -10.37 19.42
N PHE A 499 -29.44 -11.24 20.37
CA PHE A 499 -29.85 -11.13 21.77
C PHE A 499 -29.41 -9.82 22.45
N ARG A 500 -28.20 -9.30 22.16
CA ARG A 500 -27.72 -8.00 22.67
C ARG A 500 -28.43 -6.81 22.05
N ASN A 501 -28.64 -6.85 20.74
CA ASN A 501 -29.27 -5.78 19.99
C ASN A 501 -30.74 -5.63 20.38
N GLU A 502 -31.39 -6.71 20.81
CA GLU A 502 -32.79 -6.69 21.27
C GLU A 502 -33.02 -6.25 22.73
N HIS A 503 -31.98 -5.84 23.47
CA HIS A 503 -32.10 -5.26 24.81
C HIS A 503 -32.99 -6.09 25.77
N VAL A 504 -32.86 -7.42 25.75
CA VAL A 504 -33.48 -8.32 26.75
C VAL A 504 -32.73 -8.13 28.08
N THR A 505 -33.07 -7.08 28.83
CA THR A 505 -32.21 -6.45 29.86
C THR A 505 -32.09 -7.19 31.20
N ASP A 506 -32.75 -8.32 31.41
CA ASP A 506 -32.82 -8.95 32.74
C ASP A 506 -31.92 -10.17 32.96
N ASP A 507 -31.27 -10.74 31.93
CA ASP A 507 -30.56 -12.02 32.06
C ASP A 507 -29.06 -11.96 31.74
N LYS A 508 -28.30 -11.22 32.58
CA LYS A 508 -26.83 -11.10 32.47
C LYS A 508 -26.11 -12.45 32.59
N GLN A 509 -26.75 -13.47 33.17
CA GLN A 509 -26.13 -14.76 33.41
C GLN A 509 -26.01 -15.59 32.12
N GLN A 510 -27.09 -15.68 31.35
CA GLN A 510 -27.12 -16.44 30.09
C GLN A 510 -26.20 -15.82 29.02
N LEU A 511 -26.16 -14.49 28.95
CA LEU A 511 -25.27 -13.78 28.01
C LEU A 511 -23.78 -13.98 28.36
N ASN A 512 -23.43 -13.97 29.65
CA ASN A 512 -22.06 -14.27 30.08
C ASN A 512 -21.66 -15.73 29.77
N GLN A 513 -22.60 -16.68 29.89
CA GLN A 513 -22.38 -18.07 29.49
C GLN A 513 -22.13 -18.17 27.98
N ALA A 514 -22.92 -17.46 27.17
CA ALA A 514 -22.74 -17.39 25.72
C ALA A 514 -21.37 -16.80 25.34
N TYR A 515 -20.96 -15.72 26.00
CA TYR A 515 -19.64 -15.13 25.78
C TYR A 515 -18.49 -16.08 26.10
N GLN A 516 -18.56 -16.76 27.25
CA GLN A 516 -17.51 -17.70 27.63
C GLN A 516 -17.47 -18.88 26.66
N ARG A 517 -18.63 -19.42 26.28
CA ARG A 517 -18.74 -20.51 25.32
C ARG A 517 -18.17 -20.12 23.96
N LEU A 518 -18.45 -18.91 23.49
CA LEU A 518 -17.91 -18.41 22.22
C LEU A 518 -16.38 -18.28 22.27
N VAL A 519 -15.81 -17.78 23.38
CA VAL A 519 -14.36 -17.75 23.60
C VAL A 519 -13.75 -19.16 23.55
N ASP A 520 -14.43 -20.15 24.12
CA ASP A 520 -13.97 -21.54 24.14
C ASP A 520 -14.06 -22.23 22.76
N LEU A 521 -15.00 -21.81 21.92
CA LEU A 521 -15.18 -22.32 20.54
C LEU A 521 -14.24 -21.69 19.52
N TYR A 522 -13.53 -20.60 19.85
CA TYR A 522 -12.57 -20.01 18.91
C TYR A 522 -11.44 -21.01 18.60
N PRO A 523 -11.16 -21.29 17.31
CA PRO A 523 -10.20 -22.31 16.91
C PRO A 523 -8.76 -21.79 17.07
N ILE A 524 -8.30 -21.71 18.31
CA ILE A 524 -7.05 -21.06 18.70
C ILE A 524 -5.83 -21.96 18.45
N SER A 525 -6.00 -23.27 18.61
CA SER A 525 -4.87 -24.21 18.60
C SER A 525 -4.36 -24.52 17.19
N ASP A 526 -5.26 -24.73 16.23
CA ASP A 526 -4.90 -25.34 14.96
C ASP A 526 -4.18 -24.39 13.99
N ALA A 527 -4.53 -23.10 13.95
CA ALA A 527 -3.93 -22.16 13.01
C ALA A 527 -2.60 -21.56 13.49
N ILE A 528 -2.44 -21.37 14.81
CA ILE A 528 -1.15 -21.02 15.41
C ILE A 528 -0.16 -22.19 15.25
N GLU A 529 -0.65 -23.43 15.30
CA GLU A 529 0.16 -24.64 15.08
C GLU A 529 0.48 -24.90 13.60
N LYS A 530 -0.49 -24.73 12.69
CA LYS A 530 -0.33 -24.94 11.23
C LYS A 530 0.39 -23.78 10.54
N ARG A 531 0.49 -22.61 11.21
CA ARG A 531 1.32 -21.44 10.81
C ARG A 531 1.11 -20.96 9.39
N ASP A 532 -0.13 -21.05 8.94
CA ASP A 532 -0.58 -20.42 7.73
C ASP A 532 -0.90 -18.95 8.04
N HIS A 533 -0.13 -18.04 7.45
CA HIS A 533 -0.33 -16.61 7.63
C HIS A 533 -1.69 -16.11 7.11
N VAL A 534 -2.31 -16.81 6.16
CA VAL A 534 -3.66 -16.53 5.66
C VAL A 534 -4.68 -16.97 6.69
N ALA A 535 -4.62 -18.23 7.14
CA ALA A 535 -5.53 -18.73 8.17
C ALA A 535 -5.41 -17.98 9.50
N LEU A 536 -4.19 -17.60 9.90
CA LEU A 536 -3.94 -16.81 11.11
C LEU A 536 -4.45 -15.37 10.97
N HIS A 537 -4.37 -14.79 9.77
CA HIS A 537 -5.01 -13.51 9.49
C HIS A 537 -6.53 -13.62 9.60
N ASP A 538 -7.13 -14.64 8.98
CA ASP A 538 -8.58 -14.84 8.99
C ASP A 538 -9.12 -15.03 10.41
N ILE A 539 -8.40 -15.78 11.27
CA ILE A 539 -8.79 -15.96 12.67
C ILE A 539 -8.66 -14.67 13.48
N ILE A 540 -7.60 -13.89 13.27
CA ILE A 540 -7.44 -12.60 13.94
C ILE A 540 -8.53 -11.63 13.49
N SER A 541 -8.83 -11.59 12.19
CA SER A 541 -9.91 -10.77 11.63
C SER A 541 -11.28 -11.20 12.17
N LYS A 542 -11.57 -12.50 12.24
CA LYS A 542 -12.81 -13.01 12.86
C LYS A 542 -12.90 -12.63 14.33
N ALA A 543 -11.81 -12.80 15.08
CA ALA A 543 -11.75 -12.44 16.50
C ALA A 543 -11.86 -10.93 16.75
N ASP A 544 -11.33 -10.08 15.86
CA ASP A 544 -11.50 -8.62 15.91
C ASP A 544 -12.95 -8.19 15.62
N LEU A 545 -13.68 -8.95 14.78
CA LEU A 545 -15.09 -8.71 14.44
C LEU A 545 -16.09 -9.42 15.37
N SER A 546 -15.59 -10.18 16.35
CA SER A 546 -16.38 -10.98 17.27
C SER A 546 -17.19 -10.15 18.25
N GLN A 547 -18.37 -10.63 18.64
CA GLN A 547 -19.13 -10.08 19.76
C GLN A 547 -18.37 -10.12 21.09
N VAL A 548 -17.36 -10.98 21.23
CA VAL A 548 -16.49 -11.12 22.40
C VAL A 548 -15.06 -10.63 22.15
N ALA A 549 -14.83 -9.76 21.16
CA ALA A 549 -13.49 -9.24 20.83
C ALA A 549 -12.73 -8.72 22.05
N TYR A 550 -13.39 -8.00 22.96
CA TYR A 550 -12.79 -7.52 24.21
C TYR A 550 -12.23 -8.64 25.11
N LEU A 551 -12.93 -9.78 25.18
CA LEU A 551 -12.47 -10.95 25.94
C LEU A 551 -11.35 -11.67 25.19
N LEU A 552 -11.51 -11.85 23.87
CA LEU A 552 -10.49 -12.47 23.01
C LEU A 552 -9.17 -11.69 23.04
N HIS A 553 -9.21 -10.35 23.00
CA HIS A 553 -8.01 -9.50 23.07
C HIS A 553 -7.22 -9.67 24.36
N ARG A 554 -7.88 -10.09 25.45
CA ARG A 554 -7.29 -10.31 26.77
C ARG A 554 -6.83 -11.74 27.01
N THR A 555 -7.09 -12.64 26.07
CA THR A 555 -6.54 -13.99 26.11
C THR A 555 -5.03 -13.96 25.86
N GLU A 556 -4.32 -14.97 26.36
CA GLU A 556 -2.86 -15.07 26.16
C GLU A 556 -2.48 -15.24 24.68
N TRP A 557 -3.34 -15.90 23.88
CA TRP A 557 -3.01 -16.25 22.50
C TRP A 557 -3.16 -15.08 21.52
N PHE A 558 -4.05 -14.12 21.78
CA PHE A 558 -4.41 -13.11 20.79
C PHE A 558 -3.29 -12.09 20.50
N PRO A 559 -2.62 -11.49 21.51
CA PRO A 559 -1.43 -10.68 21.28
C PRO A 559 -0.30 -11.48 20.61
N GLU A 560 -0.16 -12.75 20.98
CA GLU A 560 0.83 -13.67 20.41
C GLU A 560 0.57 -13.92 18.92
N ALA A 561 -0.67 -14.23 18.53
CA ALA A 561 -1.09 -14.43 17.16
C ALA A 561 -0.82 -13.19 16.29
N LYS A 562 -1.11 -11.98 16.79
CA LYS A 562 -0.80 -10.71 16.09
C LYS A 562 0.71 -10.50 15.88
N VAL A 563 1.55 -10.97 16.81
CA VAL A 563 3.02 -10.91 16.65
C VAL A 563 3.50 -11.98 15.66
N THR A 564 2.98 -13.21 15.76
CA THR A 564 3.29 -14.32 14.85
C THR A 564 2.90 -13.99 13.42
N LEU A 565 1.71 -13.42 13.18
CA LEU A 565 1.26 -13.01 11.85
C LEU A 565 2.19 -11.97 11.22
N ARG A 566 2.58 -10.93 11.97
CA ARG A 566 3.52 -9.91 11.48
C ARG A 566 4.85 -10.53 11.04
N ARG A 567 5.34 -11.52 11.77
CA ARG A 567 6.59 -12.22 11.48
C ARG A 567 6.46 -13.18 10.29
N LEU A 568 5.36 -13.92 10.18
CA LEU A 568 5.09 -14.79 9.03
C LEU A 568 4.89 -13.98 7.74
N ARG A 569 4.20 -12.83 7.80
CA ARG A 569 4.08 -11.89 6.66
C ARG A 569 5.44 -11.34 6.24
N ARG A 570 6.28 -10.96 7.21
CA ARG A 570 7.66 -10.53 6.94
C ARG A 570 8.46 -11.64 6.26
N LEU A 571 8.40 -12.87 6.77
CA LEU A 571 9.09 -14.01 6.16
C LEU A 571 8.54 -14.33 4.76
N ALA A 572 7.23 -14.27 4.54
CA ALA A 572 6.62 -14.46 3.23
C ALA A 572 7.10 -13.41 2.23
N ARG A 573 7.18 -12.13 2.65
CA ARG A 573 7.76 -11.04 1.85
C ARG A 573 9.22 -11.31 1.51
N VAL A 574 10.06 -11.60 2.50
CA VAL A 574 11.50 -11.87 2.26
C VAL A 574 11.68 -13.12 1.40
N SER A 575 10.83 -14.14 1.53
CA SER A 575 10.84 -15.33 0.67
C SER A 575 10.46 -14.98 -0.77
N HIS A 576 9.49 -14.09 -0.97
CA HIS A 576 9.13 -13.55 -2.28
C HIS A 576 10.28 -12.74 -2.89
N ASP A 577 10.87 -11.83 -2.12
CA ASP A 577 12.03 -11.02 -2.55
C ASP A 577 13.21 -11.91 -2.99
N VAL A 578 13.40 -13.05 -2.32
CA VAL A 578 14.39 -14.07 -2.72
C VAL A 578 13.98 -14.79 -4.01
N VAL A 579 12.71 -15.16 -4.18
CA VAL A 579 12.20 -15.85 -5.38
C VAL A 579 12.26 -14.97 -6.63
N GLU A 580 12.06 -13.66 -6.46
CA GLU A 580 12.18 -12.67 -7.54
C GLU A 580 13.63 -12.26 -7.86
N LEU A 581 14.62 -12.81 -7.15
CA LEU A 581 16.01 -12.57 -7.49
C LEU A 581 16.28 -12.98 -8.94
N LYS A 582 16.92 -12.07 -9.67
CA LYS A 582 17.39 -12.34 -11.03
C LYS A 582 18.29 -13.58 -11.01
N PRO A 583 18.11 -14.54 -11.94
CA PRO A 583 18.98 -15.73 -12.04
C PRO A 583 20.48 -15.42 -12.13
N SER A 584 20.83 -14.24 -12.67
CA SER A 584 22.22 -13.74 -12.74
C SER A 584 22.87 -13.55 -11.37
N LEU A 585 22.12 -13.10 -10.35
CA LEU A 585 22.63 -12.86 -9.00
C LEU A 585 22.94 -14.19 -8.27
N ILE A 586 22.19 -15.25 -8.55
CA ILE A 586 22.48 -16.59 -8.03
C ILE A 586 23.69 -17.18 -8.75
N SER A 587 23.80 -16.93 -10.05
CA SER A 587 24.96 -17.33 -10.85
C SER A 587 26.25 -16.63 -10.41
N GLU A 588 26.16 -15.38 -9.95
CA GLU A 588 27.26 -14.63 -9.36
C GLU A 588 27.81 -15.35 -8.12
N VAL A 589 26.96 -15.65 -7.13
CA VAL A 589 27.36 -16.38 -5.91
C VAL A 589 27.90 -17.77 -6.26
N HIS A 590 27.31 -18.44 -7.24
CA HIS A 590 27.80 -19.73 -7.74
C HIS A 590 29.21 -19.63 -8.36
N SER A 591 29.53 -18.54 -9.05
CA SER A 591 30.78 -18.35 -9.79
C SER A 591 32.02 -18.17 -8.92
N TYR A 592 31.86 -17.88 -7.62
CA TYR A 592 33.00 -17.63 -6.74
C TYR A 592 33.89 -18.86 -6.60
N ASN A 593 35.14 -18.75 -7.05
CA ASN A 593 36.16 -19.80 -6.84
C ASN A 593 36.63 -19.85 -5.37
N LYS A 594 36.75 -18.67 -4.74
CA LYS A 594 37.03 -18.46 -3.31
C LYS A 594 36.00 -17.46 -2.78
N PRO A 595 34.89 -17.90 -2.19
CA PRO A 595 33.83 -17.00 -1.76
C PRO A 595 34.30 -16.13 -0.59
N PRO A 596 33.85 -14.86 -0.52
CA PRO A 596 34.01 -14.04 0.68
C PRO A 596 33.48 -14.78 1.92
N PRO A 597 34.15 -14.67 3.08
CA PRO A 597 33.76 -15.42 4.29
C PRO A 597 32.29 -15.21 4.67
N ALA A 598 31.81 -13.96 4.65
CA ALA A 598 30.44 -13.62 4.99
C ALA A 598 29.42 -14.26 4.02
N VAL A 599 29.69 -14.22 2.70
CA VAL A 599 28.83 -14.86 1.70
C VAL A 599 28.81 -16.37 1.87
N LYS A 600 29.98 -16.99 2.07
CA LYS A 600 30.07 -18.44 2.30
C LYS A 600 29.26 -18.85 3.53
N THR A 601 29.44 -18.14 4.65
CA THR A 601 28.75 -18.40 5.91
C THR A 601 27.24 -18.28 5.77
N THR A 602 26.76 -17.26 5.05
CA THR A 602 25.34 -17.06 4.78
C THR A 602 24.75 -18.17 3.91
N VAL A 603 25.41 -18.53 2.81
CA VAL A 603 24.95 -19.62 1.94
C VAL A 603 24.94 -20.96 2.70
N MET A 604 25.95 -21.22 3.53
CA MET A 604 25.98 -22.38 4.43
C MET A 604 24.77 -22.40 5.37
N ALA A 605 24.49 -21.28 6.04
CA ALA A 605 23.37 -21.16 6.96
C ALA A 605 22.01 -21.35 6.27
N THR A 606 21.87 -20.83 5.04
CA THR A 606 20.68 -20.97 4.20
C THR A 606 20.41 -22.44 3.89
N PHE A 607 21.41 -23.16 3.39
CA PHE A 607 21.23 -24.58 3.03
C PHE A 607 21.04 -25.48 4.26
N LEU A 608 21.58 -25.13 5.44
CA LEU A 608 21.26 -25.81 6.69
C LEU A 608 19.77 -25.68 7.04
N LEU A 609 19.19 -24.49 6.92
CA LEU A 609 17.75 -24.29 7.12
C LEU A 609 16.92 -25.05 6.09
N LEU A 610 17.39 -25.16 4.85
CA LEU A 610 16.76 -25.98 3.80
C LEU A 610 16.94 -27.49 3.98
N GLY A 611 17.52 -27.93 5.11
CA GLY A 611 17.60 -29.34 5.49
C GLY A 611 18.89 -30.07 5.08
N GLU A 612 19.89 -29.37 4.52
CA GLU A 612 21.16 -30.01 4.15
C GLU A 612 22.00 -30.38 5.38
N ASN A 613 22.75 -31.48 5.27
CA ASN A 613 23.64 -31.92 6.34
C ASN A 613 24.86 -30.98 6.50
N LYS A 614 25.29 -30.72 7.73
CA LYS A 614 26.49 -29.93 8.07
C LYS A 614 27.74 -30.36 7.29
N LYS A 615 27.96 -31.67 7.10
CA LYS A 615 29.10 -32.21 6.33
C LYS A 615 29.06 -31.83 4.84
N THR A 616 27.86 -31.67 4.28
CA THR A 616 27.64 -31.29 2.88
C THR A 616 27.93 -29.81 2.67
N VAL A 617 27.34 -28.95 3.52
CA VAL A 617 27.44 -27.49 3.36
C VAL A 617 28.83 -26.93 3.68
N GLN A 618 29.67 -27.63 4.44
CA GLN A 618 31.04 -27.19 4.75
C GLN A 618 31.95 -27.07 3.51
N LYS A 619 31.66 -27.85 2.46
CA LYS A 619 32.45 -27.87 1.23
C LYS A 619 31.85 -26.91 0.21
N TRP A 620 32.57 -25.86 -0.14
CA TRP A 620 32.09 -24.85 -1.10
C TRP A 620 31.68 -25.44 -2.46
N LYS A 621 32.47 -26.38 -3.02
CA LYS A 621 32.09 -27.08 -4.26
C LYS A 621 30.73 -27.80 -4.18
N ARG A 622 30.34 -28.26 -2.99
CA ARG A 622 29.02 -28.88 -2.77
C ARG A 622 27.92 -27.82 -2.72
N LEU A 623 28.16 -26.68 -2.07
CA LEU A 623 27.25 -25.54 -2.09
C LEU A 623 27.04 -24.98 -3.50
N GLN A 624 28.10 -24.87 -4.31
CA GLN A 624 27.98 -24.49 -5.72
C GLN A 624 27.09 -25.47 -6.48
N SER A 625 27.27 -26.78 -6.26
CA SER A 625 26.40 -27.79 -6.89
C SER A 625 24.92 -27.63 -6.50
N LEU A 626 24.64 -27.24 -5.24
CA LEU A 626 23.29 -26.98 -4.75
C LEU A 626 22.70 -25.66 -5.29
N LEU A 627 23.50 -24.61 -5.42
CA LEU A 627 23.11 -23.34 -6.04
C LEU A 627 22.76 -23.51 -7.54
N ARG A 628 23.41 -24.45 -8.23
CA ARG A 628 23.17 -24.75 -9.65
C ARG A 628 21.95 -25.66 -9.90
N ALA A 629 21.34 -26.21 -8.85
CA ALA A 629 20.20 -27.10 -9.00
C ALA A 629 19.00 -26.37 -9.64
N THR A 630 18.25 -27.06 -10.50
CA THR A 630 17.09 -26.51 -11.22
C THR A 630 15.79 -27.23 -10.83
N GLY A 631 14.64 -26.68 -11.27
CA GLY A 631 13.32 -27.25 -10.97
C GLY A 631 13.01 -27.28 -9.47
N GLN A 632 12.43 -28.39 -8.97
CA GLN A 632 12.07 -28.54 -7.55
C GLN A 632 13.26 -28.54 -6.58
N LYS A 633 14.48 -28.78 -7.09
CA LYS A 633 15.70 -28.80 -6.28
C LYS A 633 16.41 -27.44 -6.23
N SER A 634 15.93 -26.44 -6.98
CA SER A 634 16.55 -25.11 -6.97
C SER A 634 16.42 -24.44 -5.61
N VAL A 635 17.42 -23.62 -5.25
CA VAL A 635 17.41 -22.90 -3.98
C VAL A 635 16.16 -22.01 -3.85
N LEU A 636 15.74 -21.35 -4.94
CA LEU A 636 14.53 -20.51 -4.95
C LEU A 636 13.26 -21.31 -4.68
N ARG A 637 13.09 -22.45 -5.37
CA ARG A 637 11.90 -23.28 -5.20
C ARG A 637 11.85 -23.94 -3.83
N ARG A 638 13.03 -24.30 -3.29
CA ARG A 638 13.17 -24.82 -1.92
C ARG A 638 12.81 -23.74 -0.90
N ILE A 639 13.29 -22.51 -1.08
CA ILE A 639 12.94 -21.36 -0.21
C ILE A 639 11.44 -21.06 -0.27
N GLN A 640 10.86 -21.01 -1.46
CA GLN A 640 9.43 -20.76 -1.67
C GLN A 640 8.54 -21.79 -0.97
N ASN A 641 8.94 -23.06 -1.02
CA ASN A 641 8.15 -24.18 -0.49
C ASN A 641 8.59 -24.60 0.92
N GLN A 642 9.57 -23.92 1.54
CA GLN A 642 10.09 -24.32 2.84
C GLN A 642 9.07 -24.01 3.93
N ASN A 643 8.48 -25.05 4.51
CA ASN A 643 7.76 -24.89 5.76
C ASN A 643 8.77 -24.80 6.92
N VAL A 644 8.73 -23.68 7.65
CA VAL A 644 9.63 -23.43 8.78
C VAL A 644 9.43 -24.45 9.91
N ALA A 645 8.21 -24.99 10.06
CA ALA A 645 7.88 -25.98 11.09
C ALA A 645 8.69 -27.28 10.96
N ASP A 646 9.05 -27.65 9.74
CA ASP A 646 9.74 -28.90 9.41
C ASP A 646 11.27 -28.81 9.61
N ILE A 647 11.78 -27.61 9.86
CA ILE A 647 13.20 -27.39 10.05
C ILE A 647 13.64 -27.93 11.43
N SER A 648 14.72 -28.72 11.47
CA SER A 648 15.29 -29.22 12.72
C SER A 648 15.85 -28.07 13.57
N MET A 649 15.60 -28.10 14.89
CA MET A 649 16.21 -27.15 15.83
C MET A 649 17.73 -27.21 15.84
N GLN A 650 18.32 -28.37 15.51
CA GLN A 650 19.75 -28.50 15.37
C GLN A 650 20.28 -27.63 14.23
N HIS A 651 19.59 -27.61 13.08
CA HIS A 651 19.95 -26.77 11.94
C HIS A 651 19.73 -25.29 12.23
N VAL A 652 18.67 -24.93 12.96
CA VAL A 652 18.43 -23.54 13.39
C VAL A 652 19.56 -23.02 14.28
N THR A 653 19.97 -23.80 15.28
CA THR A 653 21.07 -23.41 16.17
C THR A 653 22.36 -23.23 15.37
N GLN A 654 22.68 -24.16 14.47
CA GLN A 654 23.88 -24.09 13.63
C GLN A 654 23.84 -22.91 12.66
N ALA A 655 22.70 -22.64 12.01
CA ALA A 655 22.55 -21.52 11.10
C ALA A 655 22.71 -20.19 11.84
N ARG A 656 22.13 -20.04 13.04
CA ARG A 656 22.27 -18.83 13.85
C ARG A 656 23.69 -18.61 14.37
N GLU A 657 24.36 -19.67 14.79
CA GLU A 657 25.76 -19.61 15.21
C GLU A 657 26.63 -19.07 14.07
N LEU A 658 26.43 -19.59 12.85
CA LEU A 658 27.09 -19.08 11.64
C LEU A 658 26.75 -17.61 11.39
N LEU A 659 25.46 -17.26 11.36
CA LEU A 659 25.02 -15.89 11.09
C LEU A 659 25.43 -14.87 12.17
N SER A 660 25.70 -15.30 13.40
CA SER A 660 26.13 -14.39 14.48
C SER A 660 27.48 -13.73 14.21
N THR A 661 28.27 -14.29 13.29
CA THR A 661 29.56 -13.74 12.85
C THR A 661 29.45 -12.82 11.63
N CYS A 662 28.22 -12.59 11.13
CA CYS A 662 27.96 -11.87 9.90
C CYS A 662 27.20 -10.56 10.15
N ASN A 663 27.61 -9.51 9.45
CA ASN A 663 26.91 -8.23 9.40
C ASN A 663 26.11 -8.12 8.09
N ALA A 664 24.80 -7.89 8.18
CA ALA A 664 23.92 -7.81 7.01
C ALA A 664 24.31 -6.69 6.04
N GLU A 665 24.77 -5.55 6.56
CA GLU A 665 25.12 -4.39 5.73
C GLU A 665 26.45 -4.60 4.99
N GLU A 666 27.40 -5.29 5.63
CA GLU A 666 28.64 -5.72 4.98
C GLU A 666 28.39 -6.81 3.93
N ILE A 667 27.43 -7.71 4.15
CA ILE A 667 27.04 -8.69 3.13
C ILE A 667 26.37 -7.99 1.94
N ARG A 668 25.54 -6.97 2.20
CA ARG A 668 24.81 -6.22 1.17
C ARG A 668 25.75 -5.52 0.19
N THR A 669 26.87 -4.98 0.67
CA THR A 669 27.88 -4.35 -0.20
C THR A 669 28.68 -5.35 -1.03
N ILE A 670 28.67 -6.64 -0.64
CA ILE A 670 29.40 -7.71 -1.32
C ILE A 670 28.50 -8.45 -2.32
N SER A 671 27.29 -8.85 -1.91
CA SER A 671 26.36 -9.60 -2.76
C SER A 671 24.91 -9.43 -2.33
N VAL A 672 24.10 -8.92 -3.27
CA VAL A 672 22.65 -8.75 -3.11
C VAL A 672 21.95 -10.11 -2.92
N CYS A 673 22.38 -11.15 -3.63
CA CYS A 673 21.86 -12.50 -3.44
C CYS A 673 22.18 -13.03 -2.04
N ALA A 674 23.41 -12.79 -1.56
CA ALA A 674 23.81 -13.24 -0.24
C ALA A 674 23.03 -12.53 0.88
N VAL A 675 22.78 -11.22 0.79
CA VAL A 675 21.99 -10.54 1.84
C VAL A 675 20.53 -10.98 1.84
N ALA A 676 19.94 -11.25 0.68
CA ALA A 676 18.59 -11.80 0.60
C ALA A 676 18.50 -13.19 1.27
N PHE A 677 19.51 -14.04 1.05
CA PHE A 677 19.67 -15.31 1.75
C PHE A 677 19.89 -15.13 3.26
N TYR A 678 20.64 -14.11 3.68
CA TYR A 678 20.85 -13.77 5.09
C TYR A 678 19.53 -13.41 5.77
N ASP A 679 18.78 -12.48 5.18
CA ASP A 679 17.52 -11.97 5.73
C ASP A 679 16.50 -13.10 5.87
N TRP A 680 16.37 -13.95 4.83
CA TRP A 680 15.50 -15.13 4.87
C TRP A 680 15.93 -16.12 5.95
N THR A 681 17.23 -16.41 6.04
CA THR A 681 17.79 -17.38 6.99
C THR A 681 17.62 -16.90 8.44
N SER A 682 17.83 -15.61 8.68
CA SER A 682 17.67 -14.98 10.00
C SER A 682 16.20 -15.03 10.45
N ASP A 683 15.28 -14.57 9.60
CA ASP A 683 13.86 -14.52 9.90
C ASP A 683 13.26 -15.93 10.06
N GLY A 684 13.62 -16.87 9.16
CA GLY A 684 13.20 -18.27 9.25
C GLY A 684 13.69 -18.96 10.53
N SER A 685 14.94 -18.71 10.94
CA SER A 685 15.51 -19.23 12.19
C SER A 685 14.78 -18.70 13.43
N GLN A 686 14.44 -17.40 13.43
CA GLN A 686 13.71 -16.77 14.52
C GLN A 686 12.30 -17.34 14.67
N VAL A 687 11.57 -17.44 13.56
CA VAL A 687 10.22 -18.02 13.52
C VAL A 687 10.22 -19.46 14.04
N ARG A 688 11.23 -20.28 13.67
CA ARG A 688 11.34 -21.67 14.13
C ARG A 688 11.58 -21.78 15.64
N LYS A 689 12.54 -21.02 16.19
CA LYS A 689 12.90 -21.07 17.62
C LYS A 689 11.70 -20.80 18.52
N GLU A 690 10.86 -19.85 18.13
CA GLU A 690 9.64 -19.49 18.86
C GLU A 690 8.59 -20.59 18.77
N THR A 691 8.47 -21.28 17.63
CA THR A 691 7.64 -22.51 17.51
C THR A 691 7.92 -23.51 18.60
N MET A 692 9.20 -23.77 18.85
CA MET A 692 9.62 -24.78 19.81
C MET A 692 9.43 -24.29 21.24
N ARG A 693 9.66 -23.00 21.51
CA ARG A 693 9.36 -22.40 22.80
C ARG A 693 7.87 -22.54 23.15
N ASN A 694 6.98 -22.27 22.18
CA ASN A 694 5.54 -22.33 22.37
C ASN A 694 5.04 -23.77 22.53
N ARG A 695 5.53 -24.72 21.69
CA ARG A 695 5.25 -26.15 21.86
C ARG A 695 5.68 -26.67 23.24
N THR A 696 6.83 -26.22 23.72
CA THR A 696 7.33 -26.61 25.05
C THR A 696 6.47 -26.01 26.16
N ALA A 697 6.09 -24.74 26.05
CA ALA A 697 5.19 -24.07 26.99
C ALA A 697 3.81 -24.74 27.04
N LEU A 698 3.24 -25.11 25.90
CA LEU A 698 1.96 -25.81 25.80
C LEU A 698 2.02 -27.20 26.44
N ARG A 699 3.10 -27.95 26.22
CA ARG A 699 3.33 -29.27 26.84
C ARG A 699 3.49 -29.17 28.36
N VAL A 700 4.12 -28.11 28.87
CA VAL A 700 4.23 -27.84 30.31
C VAL A 700 2.87 -27.43 30.91
N LYS A 701 2.07 -26.64 30.18
CA LYS A 701 0.73 -26.23 30.60
C LYS A 701 -0.21 -27.44 30.68
N ASN A 702 -0.16 -28.33 29.68
CA ASN A 702 -0.94 -29.57 29.63
C ASN A 702 -0.49 -30.62 30.67
N ALA A 703 0.80 -30.64 31.05
CA ALA A 703 1.27 -31.50 32.13
C ALA A 703 0.77 -31.02 33.51
N ARG A 704 0.72 -29.69 33.73
CA ARG A 704 0.23 -29.09 34.98
C ARG A 704 -1.27 -29.24 35.19
N SER A 705 -2.08 -29.27 34.12
CA SER A 705 -3.53 -29.49 34.22
C SER A 705 -3.91 -30.94 34.48
N VAL A 706 -3.02 -31.91 34.23
CA VAL A 706 -3.24 -33.34 34.56
C VAL A 706 -2.86 -33.66 36.02
N GLU A 707 -2.03 -32.84 36.67
CA GLU A 707 -1.54 -33.07 38.04
C GLU A 707 -2.34 -32.39 39.17
N ALA A 708 -3.41 -31.64 38.88
CA ALA A 708 -4.22 -31.00 39.92
C ALA A 708 -5.30 -31.97 40.48
N PRO A 709 -5.22 -32.43 41.75
CA PRO A 709 -6.26 -33.29 42.31
C PRO A 709 -7.46 -32.45 42.74
N HIS A 710 -8.65 -32.82 42.24
CA HIS A 710 -9.94 -32.35 42.74
C HIS A 710 -10.04 -32.58 44.26
N LYS A 711 -9.87 -31.51 45.06
CA LYS A 711 -10.43 -31.43 46.41
C LYS A 711 -11.65 -30.52 46.37
N ALA A 712 -12.83 -31.13 46.28
CA ALA A 712 -14.10 -30.44 46.48
C ALA A 712 -14.25 -30.02 47.96
N PRO A 713 -14.74 -28.81 48.28
CA PRO A 713 -15.08 -28.45 49.64
C PRO A 713 -16.41 -29.13 50.03
N ARG A 714 -16.40 -29.93 51.09
CA ARG A 714 -17.60 -30.54 51.67
C ARG A 714 -18.48 -29.45 52.29
N LYS A 715 -19.76 -29.42 51.89
CA LYS A 715 -20.83 -28.71 52.60
C LYS A 715 -21.11 -29.43 53.93
N GLU A 716 -21.05 -28.72 55.03
CA GLU A 716 -21.61 -29.17 56.31
C GLU A 716 -23.12 -28.88 56.34
N VAL A 717 -23.91 -29.90 56.71
CA VAL A 717 -25.30 -29.77 57.15
C VAL A 717 -25.37 -30.39 58.55
N PRO A 718 -26.06 -29.77 59.52
CA PRO A 718 -26.00 -30.21 60.90
C PRO A 718 -27.06 -31.27 61.26
N ALA A 719 -26.68 -32.03 62.29
CA ALA A 719 -27.48 -32.67 63.35
C ALA A 719 -27.84 -34.16 63.26
N ALA A 720 -27.51 -34.79 64.40
CA ALA A 720 -28.21 -35.87 65.11
C ALA A 720 -27.90 -37.35 64.77
N ASP A 721 -27.09 -37.92 65.67
CA ASP A 721 -27.48 -39.03 66.55
C ASP A 721 -27.60 -40.45 65.95
N ARG A 722 -26.59 -41.30 66.20
CA ARG A 722 -26.70 -42.54 67.02
C ARG A 722 -25.59 -43.56 66.72
N ARG A 723 -24.82 -43.84 67.78
CA ARG A 723 -24.42 -45.17 68.32
C ARG A 723 -23.78 -46.23 67.40
N LEU A 724 -22.62 -46.72 67.88
CA LEU A 724 -22.13 -48.12 67.86
C LEU A 724 -21.79 -48.67 66.45
N SER A 725 -20.79 -49.49 66.17
CA SER A 725 -19.79 -50.24 66.93
C SER A 725 -18.83 -50.87 65.91
N ALA A 726 -17.55 -50.92 66.27
CA ALA A 726 -16.67 -52.09 66.16
C ALA A 726 -16.28 -52.68 64.78
N ALA A 727 -14.95 -52.76 64.64
CA ALA A 727 -14.16 -53.91 64.19
C ALA A 727 -14.25 -54.38 62.73
N GLY A 728 -13.11 -54.81 62.20
CA GLY A 728 -13.11 -55.83 61.14
C GLY A 728 -12.16 -55.59 59.98
N THR A 729 -10.88 -55.54 60.31
CA THR A 729 -9.72 -55.82 59.47
C THR A 729 -9.90 -57.02 58.50
N ILE A 730 -9.17 -56.94 57.37
CA ILE A 730 -8.49 -58.03 56.61
C ILE A 730 -9.09 -58.48 55.26
N LYS A 731 -8.31 -58.10 54.22
CA LYS A 731 -7.76 -58.86 53.07
C LYS A 731 -8.61 -59.99 52.46
N GLN A 732 -8.59 -60.13 51.13
CA GLN A 732 -7.59 -60.89 50.36
C GLN A 732 -7.94 -60.95 48.86
N THR A 733 -6.90 -60.74 48.03
CA THR A 733 -6.57 -61.45 46.78
C THR A 733 -7.68 -61.91 45.84
N ALA A 734 -7.64 -61.50 44.57
CA ALA A 734 -6.73 -62.02 43.55
C ALA A 734 -6.53 -60.98 42.43
#